data_AF-A0A5N8YC31-F1
#
_entry.id   AF-A0A5N8YC31-F1
#
_cell.length_a   1.000
_cell.length_b   1.000
_cell.length_c   1.000
_cell.angle_alpha   90.00
_cell.angle_beta   90.00
_cell.angle_gamma   90.00
#
_symmetry.space_group_name_H-M   'P 1'
#
loop_
_entity.id
_entity.type
_entity.pdbx_description
1 polymer ?
#
loop_
_entity_poly.entity_id
_entity_poly.type
_entity_poly.pdbx_seq_one_letter_code
_entity_poly.pdbx_strand_id
1 'polypeptide(L)'
;MRYPSSSYYTIYRIPLIFLTAFLLTLSCHGNTPRTSGSAINGAGQYPWVQDRIAALNAIYGFTPQGQRFLEQVDLRQMSGQPGWFGSFGYKEWTGVGEANPASIMHELGHAYWGAFSVSGHPDLRWNNHRPRSSSSAMSRYHRDLIIFMGQPPDPYEPLRERLRNLPNVLRGETSPLIHFGEADLVHTVGGNLQLLPPLLRKYYDQYLSPGAFDSWYSVLQWYLGLSQEDSLATRAFFGLTHLDLSLYLELEPLEKTTLPLEIRAILDQEEKQKLVDFARQFDIITGVEEVDGDVFSLDLFFFRSYLRDKLSLYKRHPETLADLEKELPIAADLKRVMEVFLSLDGKSLENRTEILSQHLVEPFFFNFWPLVDNSLLMELYGLGTVVQDTEPLERTTDQAIERLGKTVERASSILSQAKEDISAGAMELEEFIWETLGEDEGDIGLIVELLQAADYETTDAMGRELDEDLVRKLLEETSGTLRQLLGPEDLLPLLGITPEASVDDMVRGVRDLLEGTSGNFRIDQPYFSTVYEIVARRGEVRPHEALDILRRSGMFPEELIREYPQETVAILSSDLEEAAILIAGVEGHGRNPQGLIHSIISVNPTLASDLVTRLDSLNPLQVQEALIYFAYDSYRKARLPSLEVSLQKDGAFLLSLADLRGPQWVIERMARVVAIYDGYSKEGAVPPNFLQEYRNTLEEAAGLINGPEARAMLQTLTEKAFSQAGLEY
;
A
#
# COMPACT_ATOMS: atom_id res chain seq x y z
N MET A 1 -29.47 3.93 46.37
CA MET A 1 -30.24 2.67 46.16
C MET A 1 -29.52 1.88 45.08
N ARG A 2 -29.30 0.58 45.32
CA ARG A 2 -28.59 -0.35 44.42
C ARG A 2 -29.56 -0.93 43.37
N TYR A 3 -28.94 -1.37 42.26
CA TYR A 3 -29.37 -2.24 41.15
C TYR A 3 -29.68 -1.53 39.81
N PRO A 4 -29.35 -2.13 38.64
CA PRO A 4 -28.37 -3.18 38.35
C PRO A 4 -27.36 -2.83 37.23
N SER A 5 -26.20 -3.50 37.31
CA SER A 5 -25.28 -3.80 36.21
C SER A 5 -26.01 -4.46 35.02
N SER A 6 -26.00 -3.83 33.86
CA SER A 6 -26.46 -4.41 32.59
C SER A 6 -25.26 -4.83 31.75
N SER A 7 -24.81 -6.06 31.97
CA SER A 7 -23.82 -6.78 31.16
C SER A 7 -24.41 -7.26 29.82
N TYR A 8 -25.29 -6.47 29.21
CA TYR A 8 -26.03 -6.83 27.99
C TYR A 8 -25.73 -5.95 26.77
N TYR A 9 -24.88 -4.93 26.90
CA TYR A 9 -24.47 -4.06 25.78
C TYR A 9 -23.09 -4.37 25.18
N THR A 10 -22.38 -5.38 25.70
CA THR A 10 -21.03 -5.76 25.23
C THR A 10 -21.05 -6.92 24.20
N ILE A 11 -22.22 -7.46 23.86
CA ILE A 11 -22.33 -8.63 22.97
C ILE A 11 -22.66 -8.25 21.50
N TYR A 12 -23.07 -7.00 21.24
CA TYR A 12 -23.45 -6.55 19.88
C TYR A 12 -22.48 -5.56 19.21
N ARG A 13 -21.35 -5.19 19.85
CA ARG A 13 -20.33 -4.30 19.24
C ARG A 13 -19.05 -4.99 18.74
N ILE A 14 -18.89 -6.29 19.02
CA ILE A 14 -17.81 -7.09 18.43
C ILE A 14 -18.15 -7.55 16.99
N PRO A 15 -19.41 -7.82 16.57
CA PRO A 15 -19.67 -8.25 15.19
C PRO A 15 -19.61 -7.14 14.12
N LEU A 16 -19.65 -5.85 14.51
CA LEU A 16 -19.78 -4.74 13.55
C LEU A 16 -18.44 -4.15 13.10
N ILE A 17 -17.43 -4.14 13.99
CA ILE A 17 -16.04 -3.78 13.62
C ILE A 17 -15.39 -4.91 12.80
N PHE A 18 -15.86 -6.15 12.97
CA PHE A 18 -15.53 -7.19 12.02
C PHE A 18 -16.17 -6.91 10.66
N LEU A 19 -17.30 -6.20 10.51
CA LEU A 19 -18.00 -6.09 9.21
C LEU A 19 -17.25 -5.24 8.16
N THR A 20 -16.50 -4.20 8.53
CA THR A 20 -15.77 -3.33 7.58
C THR A 20 -14.41 -3.89 7.17
N ALA A 21 -13.67 -4.49 8.11
CA ALA A 21 -12.52 -5.35 7.78
C ALA A 21 -12.99 -6.63 7.05
N PHE A 22 -14.22 -7.07 7.33
CA PHE A 22 -14.89 -8.12 6.58
C PHE A 22 -15.40 -7.62 5.25
N LEU A 23 -15.57 -6.34 4.90
CA LEU A 23 -15.98 -5.95 3.53
C LEU A 23 -14.80 -5.89 2.56
N LEU A 24 -13.60 -5.56 3.04
CA LEU A 24 -12.35 -5.76 2.28
C LEU A 24 -11.86 -7.21 2.29
N THR A 25 -12.33 -8.05 3.22
CA THR A 25 -12.08 -9.51 3.21
C THR A 25 -13.28 -10.38 2.76
N LEU A 26 -14.47 -9.82 2.54
CA LEU A 26 -15.72 -10.51 2.11
C LEU A 26 -15.79 -10.65 0.61
N SER A 27 -15.00 -9.87 -0.12
CA SER A 27 -14.68 -10.23 -1.50
C SER A 27 -13.98 -11.59 -1.56
N CYS A 28 -13.42 -12.12 -0.45
CA CYS A 28 -12.65 -13.37 -0.47
C CYS A 28 -12.89 -14.35 0.72
N HIS A 29 -13.77 -14.10 1.69
CA HIS A 29 -14.15 -15.07 2.74
C HIS A 29 -15.67 -15.18 2.83
N GLY A 30 -16.20 -16.25 2.22
CA GLY A 30 -17.61 -16.45 1.96
C GLY A 30 -18.54 -16.37 3.17
N ASN A 31 -19.42 -15.36 3.16
CA ASN A 31 -20.85 -15.67 3.14
C ASN A 31 -21.10 -16.37 1.81
N THR A 32 -21.55 -17.62 1.78
CA THR A 32 -21.95 -18.30 0.54
C THR A 32 -22.96 -17.43 -0.22
N PRO A 33 -22.58 -16.72 -1.30
CA PRO A 33 -23.54 -16.10 -2.17
C PRO A 33 -23.87 -17.14 -3.24
N ARG A 34 -25.10 -17.12 -3.75
CA ARG A 34 -25.48 -17.96 -4.89
C ARG A 34 -24.71 -17.46 -6.13
N THR A 35 -23.49 -17.92 -6.38
CA THR A 35 -22.70 -17.52 -7.58
C THR A 35 -22.45 -18.68 -8.53
N SER A 36 -23.45 -19.53 -8.76
CA SER A 36 -23.36 -20.55 -9.83
C SER A 36 -23.77 -20.01 -11.22
N GLY A 37 -24.13 -18.72 -11.32
CA GLY A 37 -24.71 -18.13 -12.54
C GLY A 37 -23.80 -17.18 -13.34
N SER A 38 -23.14 -16.21 -12.69
CA SER A 38 -22.42 -15.12 -13.39
C SER A 38 -21.09 -15.51 -14.07
N ALA A 39 -20.56 -16.70 -13.77
CA ALA A 39 -19.38 -17.24 -14.42
C ALA A 39 -19.80 -18.05 -15.66
N ILE A 40 -19.16 -17.79 -16.81
CA ILE A 40 -19.41 -18.58 -18.03
C ILE A 40 -19.04 -20.06 -17.75
N ASN A 41 -20.04 -20.93 -17.66
CA ASN A 41 -19.87 -22.34 -17.28
C ASN A 41 -19.22 -23.16 -18.40
N GLY A 42 -18.05 -23.77 -18.14
CA GLY A 42 -17.46 -24.78 -19.03
C GLY A 42 -16.01 -25.14 -18.71
N ALA A 43 -15.76 -26.40 -18.32
CA ALA A 43 -14.42 -26.97 -18.26
C ALA A 43 -13.91 -27.26 -19.68
N GLY A 44 -13.36 -26.24 -20.32
CA GLY A 44 -12.76 -26.26 -21.66
C GLY A 44 -12.44 -24.83 -22.06
N GLN A 45 -11.18 -24.42 -21.89
CA GLN A 45 -10.75 -23.02 -21.91
C GLN A 45 -11.27 -22.28 -23.15
N TYR A 46 -12.22 -21.36 -22.93
CA TYR A 46 -12.72 -20.44 -23.96
C TYR A 46 -11.55 -19.65 -24.58
N PRO A 47 -11.65 -19.22 -25.86
CA PRO A 47 -10.59 -18.47 -26.53
C PRO A 47 -10.06 -17.28 -25.71
N TRP A 48 -10.95 -16.53 -25.05
CA TRP A 48 -10.58 -15.42 -24.17
C TRP A 48 -9.59 -15.85 -23.07
N VAL A 49 -9.88 -16.96 -22.37
CA VAL A 49 -9.03 -17.49 -21.29
C VAL A 49 -7.67 -17.94 -21.81
N GLN A 50 -7.64 -18.59 -22.97
CA GLN A 50 -6.40 -19.03 -23.62
C GLN A 50 -5.52 -17.84 -23.98
N ASP A 51 -6.11 -16.79 -24.55
CA ASP A 51 -5.40 -15.56 -24.89
C ASP A 51 -4.84 -14.88 -23.62
N ARG A 52 -5.59 -14.90 -22.51
CA ARG A 52 -5.12 -14.38 -21.20
C ARG A 52 -3.94 -15.15 -20.64
N ILE A 53 -4.01 -16.47 -20.62
CA ILE A 53 -2.90 -17.31 -20.17
C ILE A 53 -1.66 -17.09 -21.07
N ALA A 54 -1.85 -16.98 -22.38
CA ALA A 54 -0.76 -16.73 -23.32
C ALA A 54 -0.08 -15.37 -23.07
N ALA A 55 -0.86 -14.30 -22.84
CA ALA A 55 -0.34 -12.98 -22.51
C ALA A 55 0.44 -12.99 -21.19
N LEU A 56 -0.12 -13.58 -20.14
CA LEU A 56 0.56 -13.71 -18.85
C LEU A 56 1.87 -14.48 -18.98
N ASN A 57 1.89 -15.55 -19.77
CA ASN A 57 3.10 -16.33 -19.98
C ASN A 57 4.19 -15.54 -20.71
N ALA A 58 3.81 -14.74 -21.71
CA ALA A 58 4.74 -13.87 -22.42
C ALA A 58 5.25 -12.72 -21.54
N ILE A 59 4.42 -12.23 -20.61
CA ILE A 59 4.78 -11.16 -19.67
C ILE A 59 5.71 -11.66 -18.55
N TYR A 60 5.33 -12.75 -17.88
CA TYR A 60 5.98 -13.19 -16.64
C TYR A 60 6.99 -14.33 -16.85
N GLY A 61 7.00 -14.97 -18.02
CA GLY A 61 8.01 -15.97 -18.37
C GLY A 61 8.03 -17.20 -17.46
N PHE A 62 6.87 -17.81 -17.19
CA PHE A 62 6.76 -18.97 -16.29
C PHE A 62 7.60 -20.17 -16.73
N THR A 63 7.95 -21.04 -15.78
CA THR A 63 8.61 -22.31 -16.11
C THR A 63 7.68 -23.21 -16.94
N PRO A 64 8.18 -24.26 -17.61
CA PRO A 64 7.31 -25.25 -18.28
C PRO A 64 6.31 -25.94 -17.35
N GLN A 65 6.55 -25.98 -16.04
CA GLN A 65 5.60 -26.52 -15.06
C GLN A 65 4.57 -25.47 -14.67
N GLY A 66 4.98 -24.21 -14.50
CA GLY A 66 4.08 -23.09 -14.26
C GLY A 66 3.11 -22.84 -15.41
N GLN A 67 3.58 -22.93 -16.65
CA GLN A 67 2.73 -22.87 -17.86
C GLN A 67 1.64 -23.95 -17.84
N ARG A 68 2.02 -25.20 -17.57
CA ARG A 68 1.06 -26.32 -17.47
C ARG A 68 0.05 -26.13 -16.34
N PHE A 69 0.45 -25.52 -15.24
CA PHE A 69 -0.48 -25.18 -14.16
C PHE A 69 -1.50 -24.15 -14.63
N LEU A 70 -1.07 -23.07 -15.28
CA LEU A 70 -1.96 -22.04 -15.82
C LEU A 70 -2.91 -22.60 -16.90
N GLU A 71 -2.44 -23.52 -17.74
CA GLU A 71 -3.27 -24.23 -18.73
C GLU A 71 -4.31 -25.19 -18.08
N GLN A 72 -4.16 -25.52 -16.79
CA GLN A 72 -5.04 -26.44 -16.07
C GLN A 72 -5.97 -25.75 -15.08
N VAL A 73 -5.63 -24.53 -14.64
CA VAL A 73 -6.44 -23.77 -13.70
C VAL A 73 -7.77 -23.39 -14.36
N ASP A 74 -8.85 -23.48 -13.59
CA ASP A 74 -10.20 -23.12 -14.04
C ASP A 74 -10.38 -21.59 -13.90
N LEU A 75 -9.82 -20.84 -14.85
CA LEU A 75 -9.98 -19.39 -14.95
C LEU A 75 -11.22 -19.04 -15.77
N ARG A 76 -12.06 -18.14 -15.26
CA ARG A 76 -13.34 -17.75 -15.85
C ARG A 76 -13.48 -16.23 -15.93
N GLN A 77 -14.05 -15.74 -17.03
CA GLN A 77 -14.47 -14.35 -17.13
C GLN A 77 -15.81 -14.16 -16.38
N MET A 78 -15.91 -13.09 -15.61
CA MET A 78 -17.09 -12.72 -14.83
C MET A 78 -17.95 -11.73 -15.64
N SER A 79 -19.09 -12.21 -16.13
CA SER A 79 -19.98 -11.38 -16.95
C SER A 79 -20.76 -10.40 -16.08
N GLY A 80 -20.79 -9.12 -16.47
CA GLY A 80 -21.50 -8.07 -15.74
C GLY A 80 -20.78 -7.55 -14.50
N GLN A 81 -19.57 -8.05 -14.24
CA GLN A 81 -18.81 -7.73 -13.04
C GLN A 81 -17.39 -7.27 -13.41
N PRO A 82 -17.25 -6.12 -14.08
CA PRO A 82 -15.98 -5.69 -14.67
C PRO A 82 -14.87 -5.44 -13.65
N GLY A 83 -15.22 -5.19 -12.37
CA GLY A 83 -14.27 -5.05 -11.27
C GLY A 83 -14.39 -6.12 -10.20
N TRP A 84 -15.22 -7.16 -10.41
CA TRP A 84 -15.27 -8.27 -9.46
C TRP A 84 -14.18 -9.27 -9.82
N PHE A 85 -13.48 -9.66 -8.78
CA PHE A 85 -12.41 -10.63 -8.82
C PHE A 85 -12.66 -11.57 -7.64
N GLY A 86 -12.47 -12.86 -7.87
CA GLY A 86 -12.74 -13.83 -6.82
C GLY A 86 -12.17 -15.20 -7.14
N SER A 87 -11.32 -15.66 -6.24
CA SER A 87 -10.81 -17.01 -6.23
C SER A 87 -11.42 -17.79 -5.08
N PHE A 88 -11.88 -19.01 -5.35
CA PHE A 88 -12.29 -19.95 -4.29
C PHE A 88 -11.09 -20.70 -3.69
N GLY A 89 -9.87 -20.26 -4.00
CA GLY A 89 -8.64 -20.84 -3.55
C GLY A 89 -8.30 -22.15 -4.26
N TYR A 90 -7.44 -22.93 -3.62
CA TYR A 90 -6.80 -24.10 -4.21
C TYR A 90 -7.78 -25.16 -4.76
N LYS A 91 -7.58 -25.55 -6.02
CA LYS A 91 -8.34 -26.57 -6.79
C LYS A 91 -9.77 -26.20 -7.17
N GLU A 92 -10.15 -24.95 -6.95
CA GLU A 92 -11.42 -24.42 -7.40
C GLU A 92 -11.21 -23.49 -8.61
N TRP A 93 -12.23 -22.74 -8.97
CA TRP A 93 -12.18 -21.81 -10.09
C TRP A 93 -11.79 -20.40 -9.62
N THR A 94 -11.28 -19.60 -10.56
CA THR A 94 -10.84 -18.22 -10.36
C THR A 94 -11.58 -17.32 -11.35
N GLY A 95 -12.19 -16.25 -10.85
CA GLY A 95 -12.99 -15.29 -11.61
C GLY A 95 -12.26 -13.98 -11.84
N VAL A 96 -12.33 -13.46 -13.07
CA VAL A 96 -11.75 -12.17 -13.45
C VAL A 96 -12.72 -11.33 -14.29
N GLY A 97 -12.84 -10.04 -13.99
CA GLY A 97 -13.81 -9.14 -14.64
C GLY A 97 -13.44 -8.67 -16.06
N GLU A 98 -12.15 -8.38 -16.31
CA GLU A 98 -11.68 -7.83 -17.58
C GLU A 98 -10.22 -8.21 -17.89
N ALA A 99 -9.77 -7.94 -19.11
CA ALA A 99 -8.41 -8.15 -19.59
C ALA A 99 -7.38 -7.19 -18.92
N ASN A 100 -7.06 -7.42 -17.65
CA ASN A 100 -6.05 -6.68 -16.91
C ASN A 100 -4.99 -7.66 -16.32
N PRO A 101 -3.77 -7.73 -16.90
CA PRO A 101 -2.75 -8.69 -16.46
C PRO A 101 -2.40 -8.64 -14.97
N ALA A 102 -2.38 -7.44 -14.36
CA ALA A 102 -2.11 -7.29 -12.93
C ALA A 102 -3.22 -7.93 -12.09
N SER A 103 -4.48 -7.60 -12.38
CA SER A 103 -5.64 -8.15 -11.65
C SER A 103 -5.81 -9.66 -11.89
N ILE A 104 -5.57 -10.15 -13.11
CA ILE A 104 -5.63 -11.59 -13.38
C ILE A 104 -4.52 -12.33 -12.61
N MET A 105 -3.31 -11.76 -12.54
CA MET A 105 -2.21 -12.35 -11.79
C MET A 105 -2.49 -12.35 -10.28
N HIS A 106 -3.11 -11.30 -9.74
CA HIS A 106 -3.56 -11.26 -8.34
C HIS A 106 -4.44 -12.46 -8.01
N GLU A 107 -5.48 -12.68 -8.82
CA GLU A 107 -6.44 -13.77 -8.61
C GLU A 107 -5.83 -15.16 -8.79
N LEU A 108 -4.94 -15.32 -9.78
CA LEU A 108 -4.18 -16.55 -9.95
C LEU A 108 -3.20 -16.80 -8.80
N GLY A 109 -2.73 -15.74 -8.12
CA GLY A 109 -1.95 -15.84 -6.89
C GLY A 109 -2.71 -16.55 -5.77
N HIS A 110 -4.00 -16.30 -5.61
CA HIS A 110 -4.85 -17.04 -4.66
C HIS A 110 -4.99 -18.52 -5.03
N ALA A 111 -5.10 -18.82 -6.33
CA ALA A 111 -5.26 -20.19 -6.84
C ALA A 111 -3.95 -21.00 -6.84
N TYR A 112 -2.80 -20.32 -6.78
CA TYR A 112 -1.45 -20.90 -6.83
C TYR A 112 -1.18 -21.89 -5.69
N TRP A 113 -1.67 -21.58 -4.48
CA TRP A 113 -1.21 -22.20 -3.26
C TRP A 113 -1.54 -23.69 -3.19
N GLY A 114 -0.52 -24.54 -3.28
CA GLY A 114 -0.64 -26.00 -3.31
C GLY A 114 -0.47 -26.63 -4.69
N ALA A 115 -0.25 -25.84 -5.74
CA ALA A 115 0.09 -26.34 -7.08
C ALA A 115 1.44 -27.08 -7.10
N PHE A 116 2.40 -26.65 -6.27
CA PHE A 116 3.77 -27.17 -6.24
C PHE A 116 4.19 -27.59 -4.83
N SER A 117 5.09 -28.57 -4.70
CA SER A 117 5.72 -28.87 -3.40
C SER A 117 6.70 -27.77 -3.00
N VAL A 118 6.92 -27.58 -1.69
CA VAL A 118 7.96 -26.65 -1.22
C VAL A 118 9.33 -27.28 -1.40
N SER A 119 10.19 -26.66 -2.20
CA SER A 119 11.52 -27.18 -2.51
C SER A 119 12.38 -27.33 -1.25
N GLY A 120 13.03 -28.48 -1.10
CA GLY A 120 13.84 -28.81 0.08
C GLY A 120 13.03 -29.20 1.33
N HIS A 121 11.69 -29.13 1.31
CA HIS A 121 10.83 -29.38 2.47
C HIS A 121 9.69 -30.36 2.16
N PRO A 122 9.99 -31.67 1.96
CA PRO A 122 8.99 -32.68 1.64
C PRO A 122 8.00 -32.98 2.78
N ASP A 123 8.30 -32.51 3.99
CA ASP A 123 7.47 -32.63 5.18
C ASP A 123 6.33 -31.60 5.21
N LEU A 124 6.47 -30.47 4.51
CA LEU A 124 5.44 -29.44 4.42
C LEU A 124 4.32 -29.87 3.48
N ARG A 125 3.08 -29.81 3.99
CA ARG A 125 1.86 -30.17 3.26
C ARG A 125 0.94 -28.97 3.10
N TRP A 126 0.33 -28.87 1.91
CA TRP A 126 -0.69 -27.88 1.56
C TRP A 126 -2.12 -28.28 1.94
N ASN A 127 -2.38 -29.58 2.14
CA ASN A 127 -3.69 -30.07 2.53
C ASN A 127 -3.96 -29.89 4.03
N ASN A 128 -5.16 -29.42 4.37
CA ASN A 128 -5.63 -29.29 5.74
C ASN A 128 -6.17 -30.62 6.28
N HIS A 129 -5.84 -30.95 7.53
CA HIS A 129 -6.44 -32.10 8.23
C HIS A 129 -7.62 -31.69 9.13
N ARG A 130 -7.87 -30.37 9.28
CA ARG A 130 -8.98 -29.78 10.03
C ARG A 130 -9.61 -28.64 9.23
N PRO A 131 -10.95 -28.53 9.18
CA PRO A 131 -11.61 -27.37 8.58
C PRO A 131 -11.18 -26.07 9.29
N ARG A 132 -10.89 -25.01 8.52
CA ARG A 132 -10.54 -23.65 8.99
C ARG A 132 -9.15 -23.43 9.61
N SER A 133 -8.22 -24.39 9.58
CA SER A 133 -6.81 -24.14 9.96
C SER A 133 -5.93 -23.99 8.73
N SER A 134 -4.98 -23.06 8.73
CA SER A 134 -3.93 -22.97 7.70
C SER A 134 -3.12 -24.26 7.60
N SER A 135 -2.70 -24.61 6.38
CA SER A 135 -1.85 -25.79 6.16
C SER A 135 -0.46 -25.59 6.75
N SER A 136 0.31 -26.67 6.94
CA SER A 136 1.68 -26.56 7.44
C SER A 136 2.58 -25.75 6.50
N ALA A 137 2.40 -25.90 5.18
CA ALA A 137 3.14 -25.15 4.18
C ALA A 137 2.76 -23.66 4.20
N MET A 138 1.46 -23.35 4.25
CA MET A 138 0.97 -21.98 4.30
C MET A 138 1.40 -21.25 5.58
N SER A 139 1.27 -21.92 6.73
CA SER A 139 1.72 -21.36 8.02
C SER A 139 3.22 -21.08 8.03
N ARG A 140 4.01 -21.90 7.33
CA ARG A 140 5.45 -21.66 7.18
C ARG A 140 5.72 -20.49 6.23
N TYR A 141 4.99 -20.39 5.12
CA TYR A 141 5.09 -19.26 4.19
C TYR A 141 4.78 -17.93 4.87
N HIS A 142 3.68 -17.82 5.63
CA HIS A 142 3.34 -16.61 6.41
C HIS A 142 4.45 -16.23 7.41
N ARG A 143 5.02 -17.23 8.09
CA ARG A 143 6.14 -17.00 9.00
C ARG A 143 7.38 -16.50 8.28
N ASP A 144 7.72 -17.11 7.14
CA ASP A 144 8.88 -16.74 6.35
C ASP A 144 8.75 -15.32 5.77
N LEU A 145 7.54 -14.89 5.39
CA LEU A 145 7.22 -13.49 5.04
C LEU A 145 7.49 -12.53 6.21
N ILE A 146 7.01 -12.87 7.42
CA ILE A 146 7.22 -12.05 8.62
C ILE A 146 8.71 -11.98 8.97
N ILE A 147 9.43 -13.10 8.87
CA ILE A 147 10.89 -13.13 9.10
C ILE A 147 11.60 -12.22 8.10
N PHE A 148 11.24 -12.26 6.82
CA PHE A 148 11.82 -11.41 5.79
C PHE A 148 11.71 -9.92 6.13
N MET A 149 10.57 -9.48 6.68
CA MET A 149 10.37 -8.09 7.13
C MET A 149 11.29 -7.66 8.27
N GLY A 150 11.73 -8.60 9.10
CA GLY A 150 12.61 -8.35 10.25
C GLY A 150 14.10 -8.43 9.96
N GLN A 151 14.50 -8.87 8.76
CA GLN A 151 15.90 -9.07 8.38
C GLN A 151 16.64 -7.74 8.22
N PRO A 152 17.99 -7.74 8.39
CA PRO A 152 18.84 -6.62 8.05
C PRO A 152 18.64 -6.16 6.59
N PRO A 153 18.81 -4.85 6.31
CA PRO A 153 18.82 -4.33 4.95
C PRO A 153 19.86 -5.07 4.11
N ASP A 154 19.47 -5.40 2.89
CA ASP A 154 20.25 -6.19 1.94
C ASP A 154 19.79 -5.82 0.51
N PRO A 155 20.19 -6.53 -0.55
CA PRO A 155 19.77 -6.21 -1.91
C PRO A 155 18.26 -6.34 -2.18
N TYR A 156 17.45 -6.82 -1.23
CA TYR A 156 15.99 -6.93 -1.31
C TYR A 156 15.26 -5.84 -0.52
N GLU A 157 15.99 -4.84 0.01
CA GLU A 157 15.40 -3.72 0.73
C GLU A 157 14.30 -2.97 -0.04
N PRO A 158 14.39 -2.75 -1.36
CA PRO A 158 13.29 -2.16 -2.12
C PRO A 158 11.96 -2.93 -1.97
N LEU A 159 12.01 -4.26 -1.92
CA LEU A 159 10.82 -5.07 -1.67
C LEU A 159 10.31 -4.88 -0.22
N ARG A 160 11.19 -4.87 0.79
CA ARG A 160 10.77 -4.61 2.18
C ARG A 160 10.11 -3.24 2.32
N GLU A 161 10.66 -2.20 1.69
CA GLU A 161 10.08 -0.85 1.69
C GLU A 161 8.68 -0.83 1.07
N ARG A 162 8.50 -1.50 -0.08
CA ARG A 162 7.17 -1.68 -0.67
C ARG A 162 6.19 -2.36 0.28
N LEU A 163 6.63 -3.38 1.02
CA LEU A 163 5.80 -4.11 1.98
C LEU A 163 5.51 -3.29 3.26
N ARG A 164 6.47 -2.49 3.73
CA ARG A 164 6.29 -1.56 4.87
C ARG A 164 5.21 -0.51 4.58
N ASN A 165 5.07 -0.11 3.32
CA ASN A 165 4.06 0.86 2.89
C ASN A 165 2.66 0.26 2.69
N LEU A 166 2.45 -1.02 2.99
CA LEU A 166 1.10 -1.59 3.02
C LEU A 166 0.32 -1.05 4.24
N PRO A 167 -1.01 -0.86 4.12
CA PRO A 167 -1.83 -0.39 5.22
C PRO A 167 -1.61 -1.22 6.50
N ASN A 168 -1.51 -0.55 7.64
CA ASN A 168 -1.40 -1.14 8.99
C ASN A 168 -0.24 -2.13 9.26
N VAL A 169 0.59 -2.48 8.28
CA VAL A 169 1.70 -3.43 8.45
C VAL A 169 2.71 -2.95 9.50
N LEU A 170 2.99 -1.65 9.51
CA LEU A 170 3.86 -1.01 10.49
C LEU A 170 3.27 -0.96 11.92
N ARG A 171 1.97 -1.26 12.07
CA ARG A 171 1.30 -1.43 13.38
C ARG A 171 1.26 -2.88 13.85
N GLY A 172 1.85 -3.79 13.09
CA GLY A 172 1.85 -5.22 13.39
C GLY A 172 0.64 -5.97 12.85
N GLU A 173 -0.20 -5.37 12.00
CA GLU A 173 -1.23 -6.14 11.30
C GLU A 173 -0.61 -7.02 10.20
N THR A 174 -0.84 -8.33 10.30
CA THR A 174 -0.31 -9.30 9.33
C THR A 174 -1.17 -9.45 8.10
N SER A 175 -2.46 -9.14 8.17
CA SER A 175 -3.42 -9.45 7.11
C SER A 175 -3.02 -8.81 5.76
N PRO A 176 -2.67 -7.52 5.70
CA PRO A 176 -2.28 -6.89 4.43
C PRO A 176 -0.97 -7.46 3.87
N LEU A 177 0.01 -7.74 4.74
CA LEU A 177 1.28 -8.37 4.35
C LEU A 177 1.08 -9.79 3.80
N ILE A 178 0.26 -10.60 4.47
CA ILE A 178 -0.03 -11.98 4.08
C ILE A 178 -0.78 -11.99 2.74
N HIS A 179 -1.85 -11.19 2.63
CA HIS A 179 -2.64 -11.10 1.40
C HIS A 179 -1.77 -10.67 0.22
N PHE A 180 -0.93 -9.64 0.40
CA PHE A 180 0.00 -9.20 -0.63
C PHE A 180 0.99 -10.31 -1.04
N GLY A 181 1.54 -11.04 -0.08
CA GLY A 181 2.41 -12.18 -0.37
C GLY A 181 1.69 -13.26 -1.18
N GLU A 182 0.44 -13.57 -0.81
CA GLU A 182 -0.38 -14.58 -1.47
C GLU A 182 -0.77 -14.22 -2.90
N ALA A 183 -1.12 -12.97 -3.15
CA ALA A 183 -1.76 -12.55 -4.40
C ALA A 183 -0.84 -11.74 -5.31
N ASP A 184 -0.15 -10.75 -4.75
CA ASP A 184 0.50 -9.68 -5.53
C ASP A 184 2.00 -9.87 -5.71
N LEU A 185 2.61 -10.80 -4.98
CA LEU A 185 4.07 -10.92 -4.97
C LEU A 185 4.65 -11.23 -6.35
N VAL A 186 3.99 -12.07 -7.14
CA VAL A 186 4.41 -12.41 -8.52
C VAL A 186 4.38 -11.19 -9.43
N HIS A 187 3.29 -10.41 -9.37
CA HIS A 187 3.16 -9.16 -10.12
C HIS A 187 4.19 -8.12 -9.67
N THR A 188 4.43 -8.03 -8.36
CA THR A 188 5.38 -7.08 -7.76
C THR A 188 6.81 -7.33 -8.22
N VAL A 189 7.20 -8.60 -8.40
CA VAL A 189 8.53 -8.96 -8.91
C VAL A 189 8.57 -9.10 -10.43
N GLY A 190 7.50 -8.76 -11.15
CA GLY A 190 7.43 -8.93 -12.61
C GLY A 190 7.71 -10.37 -13.05
N GLY A 191 7.30 -11.37 -12.26
CA GLY A 191 7.54 -12.80 -12.55
C GLY A 191 8.99 -13.26 -12.38
N ASN A 192 9.88 -12.40 -11.87
CA ASN A 192 11.29 -12.69 -11.75
C ASN A 192 11.65 -13.34 -10.41
N LEU A 193 12.02 -14.63 -10.44
CA LEU A 193 12.43 -15.40 -9.27
C LEU A 193 13.66 -14.81 -8.54
N GLN A 194 14.56 -14.09 -9.24
CA GLN A 194 15.76 -13.51 -8.62
C GLN A 194 15.45 -12.31 -7.73
N LEU A 195 14.32 -11.65 -7.94
CA LEU A 195 13.87 -10.53 -7.11
C LEU A 195 13.15 -10.98 -5.84
N LEU A 196 12.83 -12.28 -5.73
CA LEU A 196 12.36 -12.88 -4.50
C LEU A 196 13.54 -13.12 -3.55
N PRO A 197 13.42 -12.77 -2.26
CA PRO A 197 14.46 -13.04 -1.27
C PRO A 197 14.67 -14.55 -1.14
N PRO A 198 15.90 -15.01 -0.85
CA PRO A 198 16.25 -16.44 -0.77
C PRO A 198 15.25 -17.26 0.04
N LEU A 199 14.79 -16.70 1.18
CA LEU A 199 13.85 -17.34 2.09
C LEU A 199 12.51 -17.69 1.41
N LEU A 200 12.06 -16.92 0.43
CA LEU A 200 10.78 -17.13 -0.26
C LEU A 200 10.91 -17.93 -1.56
N ARG A 201 12.10 -18.03 -2.16
CA ARG A 201 12.29 -18.67 -3.50
C ARG A 201 11.80 -20.12 -3.56
N LYS A 202 11.98 -20.88 -2.48
CA LYS A 202 11.55 -22.29 -2.36
C LYS A 202 10.04 -22.52 -2.56
N TYR A 203 9.24 -21.45 -2.47
CA TYR A 203 7.80 -21.50 -2.72
C TYR A 203 7.43 -21.24 -4.17
N TYR A 204 8.34 -20.70 -5.00
CA TYR A 204 8.04 -20.21 -6.36
C TYR A 204 8.98 -20.76 -7.44
N ASP A 205 10.04 -21.50 -7.08
CA ASP A 205 11.08 -21.96 -8.02
C ASP A 205 10.60 -22.97 -9.08
N GLN A 206 9.47 -23.63 -8.85
CA GLN A 206 8.80 -24.46 -9.85
C GLN A 206 7.84 -23.66 -10.73
N TYR A 207 7.47 -22.44 -10.33
CA TYR A 207 6.49 -21.60 -11.02
C TYR A 207 7.13 -20.50 -11.86
N LEU A 208 8.06 -19.75 -11.26
CA LEU A 208 8.73 -18.61 -11.85
C LEU A 208 10.11 -18.99 -12.42
N SER A 209 10.47 -18.36 -13.54
CA SER A 209 11.82 -18.44 -14.09
C SER A 209 12.75 -17.41 -13.43
N PRO A 210 14.08 -17.52 -13.58
CA PRO A 210 15.04 -16.52 -13.08
C PRO A 210 14.86 -15.09 -13.61
N GLY A 211 13.99 -14.86 -14.60
CA GLY A 211 13.70 -13.53 -15.15
C GLY A 211 14.87 -12.85 -15.87
N ALA A 212 14.66 -11.59 -16.26
CA ALA A 212 15.63 -10.78 -17.01
C ALA A 212 16.57 -9.95 -16.11
N PHE A 213 16.20 -9.76 -14.84
CA PHE A 213 16.96 -8.95 -13.88
C PHE A 213 17.60 -9.82 -12.82
N ASP A 214 18.81 -9.46 -12.41
CA ASP A 214 19.57 -10.16 -11.36
C ASP A 214 19.40 -9.57 -9.97
N SER A 215 18.87 -8.34 -9.86
CA SER A 215 18.75 -7.60 -8.61
C SER A 215 17.68 -6.49 -8.69
N TRP A 216 17.23 -6.02 -7.53
CA TRP A 216 16.33 -4.86 -7.48
C TRP A 216 17.00 -3.58 -7.99
N TYR A 217 18.30 -3.39 -7.77
CA TYR A 217 19.00 -2.22 -8.28
C TYR A 217 19.01 -2.16 -9.82
N SER A 218 19.18 -3.31 -10.50
CA SER A 218 19.13 -3.33 -11.97
C SER A 218 17.71 -3.06 -12.51
N VAL A 219 16.67 -3.49 -11.79
CA VAL A 219 15.26 -3.10 -12.07
C VAL A 219 15.07 -1.60 -11.94
N LEU A 220 15.54 -1.00 -10.85
CA LEU A 220 15.35 0.42 -10.59
C LEU A 220 16.10 1.29 -11.60
N GLN A 221 17.33 0.94 -11.94
CA GLN A 221 18.09 1.62 -13.00
C GLN A 221 17.40 1.51 -14.37
N TRP A 222 16.82 0.34 -14.68
CA TRP A 222 16.01 0.15 -15.89
C TRP A 222 14.76 1.02 -15.87
N TYR A 223 14.00 1.00 -14.77
CA TYR A 223 12.75 1.74 -14.65
C TYR A 223 12.96 3.26 -14.72
N LEU A 224 14.00 3.77 -14.06
CA LEU A 224 14.37 5.20 -14.10
C LEU A 224 14.81 5.65 -15.50
N GLY A 225 15.26 4.74 -16.36
CA GLY A 225 15.64 5.02 -17.74
C GLY A 225 14.47 4.99 -18.73
N LEU A 226 13.28 4.58 -18.31
CA LEU A 226 12.10 4.52 -19.18
C LEU A 226 11.54 5.92 -19.49
N SER A 227 10.89 6.05 -20.65
CA SER A 227 10.04 7.21 -20.92
C SER A 227 8.85 7.23 -19.95
N GLN A 228 8.20 8.39 -19.78
CA GLN A 228 6.98 8.48 -18.96
C GLN A 228 5.90 7.50 -19.45
N GLU A 229 5.75 7.33 -20.76
CA GLU A 229 4.81 6.39 -21.38
C GLU A 229 5.14 4.94 -21.02
N ASP A 230 6.40 4.53 -21.15
CA ASP A 230 6.83 3.16 -20.83
C ASP A 230 6.77 2.88 -19.33
N SER A 231 7.09 3.86 -18.49
CA SER A 231 6.97 3.77 -17.04
C SER A 231 5.50 3.55 -16.62
N LEU A 232 4.55 4.25 -17.25
CA LEU A 232 3.12 4.06 -17.02
C LEU A 232 2.67 2.66 -17.49
N ALA A 233 3.08 2.24 -18.69
CA ALA A 233 2.73 0.92 -19.22
C ALA A 233 3.28 -0.23 -18.36
N THR A 234 4.48 -0.07 -17.79
CA THR A 234 5.12 -1.07 -16.93
C THR A 234 4.28 -1.46 -15.72
N ARG A 235 3.44 -0.54 -15.22
CA ARG A 235 2.54 -0.79 -14.08
C ARG A 235 1.58 -1.96 -14.30
N ALA A 236 1.26 -2.27 -15.55
CA ALA A 236 0.36 -3.37 -15.88
C ALA A 236 0.94 -4.76 -15.57
N PHE A 237 2.28 -4.89 -15.44
CA PHE A 237 2.91 -6.18 -15.16
C PHE A 237 4.05 -6.17 -14.15
N PHE A 238 4.53 -5.01 -13.74
CA PHE A 238 5.55 -4.88 -12.71
C PHE A 238 5.05 -3.90 -11.64
N GLY A 239 4.80 -4.39 -10.43
CA GLY A 239 4.20 -3.65 -9.31
C GLY A 239 5.08 -2.58 -8.65
N LEU A 240 5.74 -1.71 -9.43
CA LEU A 240 6.58 -0.62 -8.94
C LEU A 240 5.81 0.64 -8.51
N THR A 241 4.52 0.74 -8.84
CA THR A 241 3.68 1.94 -8.64
C THR A 241 3.64 2.45 -7.19
N HIS A 242 3.83 1.57 -6.22
CA HIS A 242 3.77 1.85 -4.78
C HIS A 242 5.13 1.74 -4.08
N LEU A 243 6.21 1.55 -4.84
CA LEU A 243 7.56 1.67 -4.29
C LEU A 243 7.91 3.15 -4.16
N ASP A 244 8.48 3.54 -3.02
CA ASP A 244 9.01 4.88 -2.85
C ASP A 244 10.32 5.01 -3.63
N LEU A 245 10.25 5.67 -4.79
CA LEU A 245 11.39 5.86 -5.66
C LEU A 245 12.29 7.03 -5.23
N SER A 246 11.87 7.84 -4.25
CA SER A 246 12.64 9.02 -3.82
C SER A 246 14.04 8.67 -3.32
N LEU A 247 14.17 7.52 -2.64
CA LEU A 247 15.44 6.98 -2.13
C LEU A 247 16.39 6.48 -3.23
N TYR A 248 15.90 6.34 -4.46
CA TYR A 248 16.61 5.69 -5.56
C TYR A 248 16.90 6.63 -6.74
N LEU A 249 16.53 7.91 -6.65
CA LEU A 249 16.69 8.90 -7.73
C LEU A 249 18.15 9.13 -8.14
N GLU A 250 19.11 8.81 -7.29
CA GLU A 250 20.55 8.92 -7.59
C GLU A 250 21.11 7.74 -8.40
N LEU A 251 20.36 6.64 -8.53
CA LEU A 251 20.81 5.53 -9.38
C LEU A 251 20.97 6.02 -10.82
N GLU A 252 22.13 5.75 -11.42
CA GLU A 252 22.36 6.05 -12.83
C GLU A 252 21.33 5.29 -13.70
N PRO A 253 20.44 6.01 -14.42
CA PRO A 253 19.47 5.37 -15.29
C PRO A 253 20.17 4.65 -16.43
N LEU A 254 19.66 3.48 -16.82
CA LEU A 254 20.17 2.80 -18.01
C LEU A 254 19.81 3.61 -19.26
N GLU A 255 20.81 4.06 -20.02
CA GLU A 255 20.55 4.85 -21.23
C GLU A 255 19.76 4.06 -22.29
N LYS A 256 18.78 4.71 -22.90
CA LYS A 256 17.99 4.20 -24.04
C LYS A 256 17.21 2.92 -23.73
N THR A 257 16.87 2.68 -22.47
CA THR A 257 15.92 1.62 -22.13
C THR A 257 14.54 1.92 -22.66
N THR A 258 13.89 0.88 -23.16
CA THR A 258 12.50 0.91 -23.60
C THR A 258 11.81 -0.32 -23.08
N LEU A 259 10.48 -0.25 -22.96
CA LEU A 259 9.69 -1.45 -22.74
C LEU A 259 9.86 -2.39 -23.94
N PRO A 260 10.13 -3.70 -23.72
CA PRO A 260 10.28 -4.64 -24.83
C PRO A 260 9.06 -4.59 -25.76
N LEU A 261 9.30 -4.53 -27.08
CA LEU A 261 8.24 -4.35 -28.08
C LEU A 261 7.16 -5.43 -28.00
N GLU A 262 7.54 -6.66 -27.69
CA GLU A 262 6.61 -7.78 -27.51
C GLU A 262 5.68 -7.54 -26.31
N ILE A 263 6.21 -7.06 -25.18
CA ILE A 263 5.43 -6.70 -24.00
C ILE A 263 4.51 -5.53 -24.31
N ARG A 264 5.03 -4.48 -24.97
CA ARG A 264 4.21 -3.33 -25.36
C ARG A 264 3.05 -3.74 -26.26
N ALA A 265 3.29 -4.62 -27.24
CA ALA A 265 2.24 -5.14 -28.12
C ALA A 265 1.19 -5.97 -27.37
N ILE A 266 1.59 -6.76 -26.37
CA ILE A 266 0.65 -7.50 -25.51
C ILE A 266 -0.20 -6.52 -24.72
N LEU A 267 0.41 -5.54 -24.03
CA LEU A 267 -0.32 -4.56 -23.23
C LEU A 267 -1.29 -3.72 -24.07
N ASP A 268 -0.88 -3.32 -25.28
CA ASP A 268 -1.74 -2.65 -26.25
C ASP A 268 -2.96 -3.52 -26.61
N GLN A 269 -2.76 -4.83 -26.82
CA GLN A 269 -3.84 -5.77 -27.08
C GLN A 269 -4.76 -5.96 -25.87
N GLU A 270 -4.23 -5.99 -24.64
CA GLU A 270 -5.03 -6.05 -23.42
C GLU A 270 -5.93 -4.82 -23.27
N GLU A 271 -5.39 -3.63 -23.48
CA GLU A 271 -6.13 -2.38 -23.38
C GLU A 271 -7.27 -2.30 -24.39
N LYS A 272 -7.02 -2.75 -25.63
CA LYS A 272 -8.07 -2.92 -26.65
C LYS A 272 -9.12 -3.93 -26.20
N GLN A 273 -8.69 -5.07 -25.64
CA GLN A 273 -9.61 -6.07 -25.12
C GLN A 273 -10.47 -5.53 -23.96
N LYS A 274 -9.94 -4.67 -23.08
CA LYS A 274 -10.73 -4.00 -22.03
C LYS A 274 -11.86 -3.14 -22.61
N LEU A 275 -11.64 -2.47 -23.74
CA LEU A 275 -12.70 -1.71 -24.44
C LEU A 275 -13.72 -2.64 -25.10
N VAL A 276 -13.28 -3.76 -25.67
CA VAL A 276 -14.17 -4.80 -26.21
C VAL A 276 -15.03 -5.39 -25.10
N ASP A 277 -14.43 -5.72 -23.95
CA ASP A 277 -15.11 -6.26 -22.77
C ASP A 277 -16.13 -5.24 -22.24
N PHE A 278 -15.77 -3.95 -22.18
CA PHE A 278 -16.69 -2.88 -21.82
C PHE A 278 -17.90 -2.81 -22.76
N ALA A 279 -17.68 -2.79 -24.07
CA ALA A 279 -18.76 -2.69 -25.05
C ALA A 279 -19.70 -3.90 -25.02
N ARG A 280 -19.17 -5.11 -24.81
CA ARG A 280 -19.96 -6.35 -24.73
C ARG A 280 -20.75 -6.48 -23.44
N GLN A 281 -20.24 -5.91 -22.35
CA GLN A 281 -20.85 -6.04 -21.03
C GLN A 281 -21.69 -4.81 -20.63
N PHE A 282 -21.72 -3.75 -21.44
CA PHE A 282 -22.33 -2.48 -21.04
C PHE A 282 -23.81 -2.60 -20.66
N ASP A 283 -24.61 -3.31 -21.46
CA ASP A 283 -26.04 -3.52 -21.15
C ASP A 283 -26.24 -4.32 -19.86
N ILE A 284 -25.33 -5.25 -19.55
CA ILE A 284 -25.35 -6.01 -18.30
C ILE A 284 -24.96 -5.11 -17.10
N ILE A 285 -23.87 -4.35 -17.24
CA ILE A 285 -23.32 -3.43 -16.23
C ILE A 285 -24.35 -2.34 -15.87
N THR A 286 -25.11 -1.88 -16.87
CA THR A 286 -26.15 -0.85 -16.67
C THR A 286 -27.49 -1.42 -16.24
N GLY A 287 -27.64 -2.75 -16.14
CA GLY A 287 -28.90 -3.41 -15.78
C GLY A 287 -29.97 -3.35 -16.89
N VAL A 288 -29.59 -3.05 -18.12
CA VAL A 288 -30.45 -3.19 -19.31
C VAL A 288 -30.69 -4.67 -19.62
N GLU A 289 -29.68 -5.52 -19.40
CA GLU A 289 -29.73 -6.97 -19.53
C GLU A 289 -29.48 -7.63 -18.17
N GLU A 290 -30.34 -8.57 -17.78
CA GLU A 290 -30.17 -9.39 -16.56
C GLU A 290 -29.28 -10.61 -16.84
N VAL A 291 -28.47 -11.00 -15.86
CA VAL A 291 -27.74 -12.29 -15.89
C VAL A 291 -28.32 -13.19 -14.81
N ASP A 292 -28.88 -14.33 -15.23
CA ASP A 292 -29.52 -15.33 -14.36
C ASP A 292 -30.62 -14.80 -13.43
N GLY A 293 -31.28 -13.71 -13.81
CA GLY A 293 -32.38 -13.10 -13.07
C GLY A 293 -31.95 -12.18 -11.92
N ASP A 294 -30.66 -11.86 -11.82
CA ASP A 294 -30.12 -10.87 -10.89
C ASP A 294 -29.67 -9.61 -11.66
N VAL A 295 -30.02 -8.43 -11.13
CA VAL A 295 -29.48 -7.13 -11.55
C VAL A 295 -28.24 -6.85 -10.69
N PHE A 296 -27.09 -6.62 -11.34
CA PHE A 296 -25.85 -6.32 -10.62
C PHE A 296 -25.84 -4.86 -10.15
N SER A 297 -25.80 -4.61 -8.84
CA SER A 297 -25.57 -3.25 -8.34
C SER A 297 -24.08 -2.91 -8.41
N LEU A 298 -23.74 -1.76 -9.00
CA LEU A 298 -22.39 -1.21 -9.02
C LEU A 298 -22.35 -0.01 -8.07
N ASP A 299 -21.34 -0.01 -7.21
CA ASP A 299 -21.01 1.16 -6.41
C ASP A 299 -20.75 2.38 -7.31
N LEU A 300 -21.27 3.55 -6.91
CA LEU A 300 -21.15 4.79 -7.67
C LEU A 300 -19.68 5.16 -7.91
N PHE A 301 -18.82 5.07 -6.91
CA PHE A 301 -17.41 5.47 -7.00
C PHE A 301 -16.60 4.53 -7.88
N PHE A 302 -16.88 3.22 -7.76
CA PHE A 302 -16.35 2.24 -8.71
C PHE A 302 -16.76 2.59 -10.14
N PHE A 303 -18.04 2.87 -10.38
CA PHE A 303 -18.54 3.16 -11.73
C PHE A 303 -17.95 4.45 -12.31
N ARG A 304 -17.84 5.53 -11.52
CA ARG A 304 -17.13 6.77 -11.90
C ARG A 304 -15.69 6.47 -12.34
N SER A 305 -14.96 5.68 -11.54
CA SER A 305 -13.56 5.32 -11.83
C SER A 305 -13.44 4.44 -13.07
N TYR A 306 -14.35 3.48 -13.23
CA TYR A 306 -14.41 2.58 -14.37
C TYR A 306 -14.66 3.34 -15.68
N LEU A 307 -15.63 4.25 -15.72
CA LEU A 307 -15.91 5.07 -16.91
C LEU A 307 -14.72 5.98 -17.27
N ARG A 308 -14.02 6.54 -16.28
CA ARG A 308 -12.79 7.33 -16.52
C ARG A 308 -11.66 6.49 -17.10
N ASP A 309 -11.46 5.26 -16.62
CA ASP A 309 -10.53 4.30 -17.24
C ASP A 309 -10.91 4.04 -18.70
N LYS A 310 -12.19 3.81 -19.01
CA LYS A 310 -12.66 3.56 -20.39
C LYS A 310 -12.50 4.77 -21.30
N LEU A 311 -12.77 5.98 -20.81
CA LEU A 311 -12.53 7.21 -21.56
C LEU A 311 -11.03 7.36 -21.88
N SER A 312 -10.15 7.08 -20.91
CA SER A 312 -8.70 7.13 -21.10
C SER A 312 -8.18 6.03 -22.05
N LEU A 313 -8.79 4.84 -22.06
CA LEU A 313 -8.47 3.78 -23.01
C LEU A 313 -8.94 4.16 -24.42
N TYR A 314 -10.16 4.68 -24.56
CA TYR A 314 -10.70 5.12 -25.85
C TYR A 314 -9.86 6.25 -26.47
N LYS A 315 -9.36 7.19 -25.65
CA LYS A 315 -8.43 8.24 -26.11
C LYS A 315 -7.18 7.68 -26.79
N ARG A 316 -6.72 6.50 -26.36
CA ARG A 316 -5.51 5.83 -26.86
C ARG A 316 -5.80 4.87 -28.02
N HIS A 317 -6.95 4.20 -28.00
CA HIS A 317 -7.35 3.19 -28.98
C HIS A 317 -8.74 3.49 -29.60
N PRO A 318 -8.93 4.66 -30.23
CA PRO A 318 -10.25 5.11 -30.70
C PRO A 318 -10.86 4.21 -31.79
N GLU A 319 -10.02 3.49 -32.53
CA GLU A 319 -10.42 2.53 -33.55
C GLU A 319 -11.16 1.32 -32.99
N THR A 320 -10.92 0.96 -31.73
CA THR A 320 -11.44 -0.28 -31.14
C THR A 320 -12.97 -0.34 -31.15
N LEU A 321 -13.62 0.75 -30.72
CA LEU A 321 -15.09 0.80 -30.75
C LEU A 321 -15.61 0.93 -32.19
N ALA A 322 -14.89 1.61 -33.08
CA ALA A 322 -15.26 1.77 -34.48
C ALA A 322 -15.29 0.42 -35.23
N ASP A 323 -14.33 -0.46 -34.93
CA ASP A 323 -14.26 -1.81 -35.51
C ASP A 323 -15.42 -2.69 -35.02
N LEU A 324 -15.89 -2.47 -33.79
CA LEU A 324 -17.00 -3.21 -33.19
C LEU A 324 -18.39 -2.75 -33.67
N GLU A 325 -18.54 -1.55 -34.26
CA GLU A 325 -19.85 -0.99 -34.66
C GLU A 325 -20.67 -1.93 -35.55
N LYS A 326 -19.99 -2.75 -36.37
CA LYS A 326 -20.64 -3.71 -37.28
C LYS A 326 -21.19 -4.94 -36.56
N GLU A 327 -20.61 -5.28 -35.42
CA GLU A 327 -20.94 -6.47 -34.63
C GLU A 327 -21.84 -6.14 -33.43
N LEU A 328 -21.63 -4.97 -32.83
CA LEU A 328 -22.27 -4.49 -31.61
C LEU A 328 -22.81 -3.07 -31.83
N PRO A 329 -24.13 -2.89 -32.04
CA PRO A 329 -24.72 -1.56 -32.23
C PRO A 329 -24.37 -0.57 -31.11
N ILE A 330 -24.29 -1.06 -29.87
CA ILE A 330 -23.93 -0.26 -28.70
C ILE A 330 -22.54 0.37 -28.79
N ALA A 331 -21.61 -0.23 -29.55
CA ALA A 331 -20.27 0.33 -29.73
C ALA A 331 -20.30 1.70 -30.44
N ALA A 332 -21.26 1.92 -31.35
CA ALA A 332 -21.44 3.21 -32.01
C ALA A 332 -21.92 4.29 -31.03
N ASP A 333 -22.83 3.93 -30.13
CA ASP A 333 -23.33 4.84 -29.11
C ASP A 333 -22.26 5.16 -28.06
N LEU A 334 -21.50 4.15 -27.61
CA LEU A 334 -20.35 4.32 -26.71
C LEU A 334 -19.29 5.23 -27.34
N LYS A 335 -18.91 4.98 -28.59
CA LYS A 335 -17.96 5.81 -29.33
C LYS A 335 -18.41 7.27 -29.35
N ARG A 336 -19.67 7.52 -29.68
CA ARG A 336 -20.26 8.87 -29.71
C ARG A 336 -20.17 9.57 -28.34
N VAL A 337 -20.50 8.86 -27.27
CA VAL A 337 -20.36 9.41 -25.90
C VAL A 337 -18.91 9.76 -25.59
N MET A 338 -17.98 8.84 -25.86
CA MET A 338 -16.56 9.05 -25.56
C MET A 338 -15.99 10.23 -26.38
N GLU A 339 -16.37 10.38 -27.65
CA GLU A 339 -15.98 11.53 -28.49
C GLU A 339 -16.49 12.85 -27.91
N VAL A 340 -17.72 12.90 -27.40
CA VAL A 340 -18.27 14.10 -26.74
C VAL A 340 -17.47 14.44 -25.49
N PHE A 341 -17.23 13.48 -24.59
CA PHE A 341 -16.44 13.73 -23.37
C PHE A 341 -15.00 14.15 -23.67
N LEU A 342 -14.33 13.50 -24.63
CA LEU A 342 -12.98 13.91 -25.05
C LEU A 342 -12.97 15.30 -25.69
N SER A 343 -14.06 15.73 -26.34
CA SER A 343 -14.15 17.07 -26.90
C SER A 343 -14.15 18.17 -25.84
N LEU A 344 -14.45 17.84 -24.58
CA LEU A 344 -14.48 18.80 -23.46
C LEU A 344 -13.07 19.25 -23.04
N ASP A 345 -12.04 18.44 -23.32
CA ASP A 345 -10.64 18.74 -22.99
C ASP A 345 -10.24 20.12 -23.53
N GLY A 346 -9.73 20.98 -22.65
CA GLY A 346 -9.27 22.33 -23.02
C GLY A 346 -10.36 23.39 -23.25
N LYS A 347 -11.65 23.06 -23.13
CA LYS A 347 -12.75 24.06 -23.20
C LYS A 347 -12.98 24.75 -21.86
N SER A 348 -13.60 25.94 -21.88
CA SER A 348 -14.07 26.66 -20.69
C SER A 348 -15.26 25.96 -20.02
N LEU A 349 -15.51 26.22 -18.73
CA LEU A 349 -16.63 25.64 -17.99
C LEU A 349 -17.99 25.91 -18.68
N GLU A 350 -18.23 27.15 -19.14
CA GLU A 350 -19.44 27.54 -19.89
C GLU A 350 -19.64 26.68 -21.15
N ASN A 351 -18.60 26.53 -21.97
CA ASN A 351 -18.68 25.72 -23.20
C ASN A 351 -18.87 24.23 -22.90
N ARG A 352 -18.24 23.71 -21.84
CA ARG A 352 -18.43 22.31 -21.44
C ARG A 352 -19.87 22.06 -20.99
N THR A 353 -20.42 23.00 -20.24
CA THR A 353 -21.80 22.98 -19.74
C THR A 353 -22.81 23.03 -20.88
N GLU A 354 -22.61 23.94 -21.84
CA GLU A 354 -23.46 24.02 -23.03
C GLU A 354 -23.46 22.69 -23.82
N ILE A 355 -22.29 22.11 -24.07
CA ILE A 355 -22.16 20.85 -24.80
C ILE A 355 -22.86 19.71 -24.05
N LEU A 356 -22.56 19.51 -22.76
CA LEU A 356 -23.12 18.39 -22.01
C LEU A 356 -24.63 18.53 -21.78
N SER A 357 -25.14 19.74 -21.53
CA SER A 357 -26.58 19.97 -21.34
C SER A 357 -27.43 19.55 -22.55
N GLN A 358 -26.86 19.63 -23.76
CA GLN A 358 -27.52 19.19 -25.00
C GLN A 358 -27.53 17.67 -25.18
N HIS A 359 -26.55 16.96 -24.62
CA HIS A 359 -26.39 15.52 -24.80
C HIS A 359 -26.95 14.69 -23.64
N LEU A 360 -26.86 15.17 -22.39
CA LEU A 360 -27.31 14.44 -21.19
C LEU A 360 -28.84 14.23 -21.13
N VAL A 361 -29.61 14.90 -21.98
CA VAL A 361 -31.04 14.65 -22.19
C VAL A 361 -31.32 13.43 -23.06
N GLU A 362 -30.31 12.88 -23.74
CA GLU A 362 -30.45 11.67 -24.56
C GLU A 362 -30.43 10.41 -23.66
N PRO A 363 -31.36 9.44 -23.85
CA PRO A 363 -31.47 8.27 -22.96
C PRO A 363 -30.19 7.45 -22.80
N PHE A 364 -29.35 7.37 -23.85
CA PHE A 364 -28.09 6.63 -23.78
C PHE A 364 -27.00 7.38 -22.99
N PHE A 365 -26.90 8.70 -23.19
CA PHE A 365 -25.94 9.56 -22.48
C PHE A 365 -26.24 9.65 -20.99
N PHE A 366 -27.48 9.41 -20.59
CA PHE A 366 -27.89 9.38 -19.18
C PHE A 366 -27.00 8.45 -18.33
N ASN A 367 -26.62 7.28 -18.85
CA ASN A 367 -25.73 6.33 -18.16
C ASN A 367 -24.34 6.89 -17.81
N PHE A 368 -23.98 8.08 -18.32
CA PHE A 368 -22.67 8.70 -18.18
C PHE A 368 -22.66 9.95 -17.30
N TRP A 369 -23.76 10.25 -16.59
CA TRP A 369 -23.73 11.23 -15.48
C TRP A 369 -22.56 10.99 -14.49
N PRO A 370 -22.22 9.73 -14.14
CA PRO A 370 -21.05 9.44 -13.30
C PRO A 370 -19.70 9.81 -13.94
N LEU A 371 -19.62 10.02 -15.25
CA LEU A 371 -18.38 10.47 -15.90
C LEU A 371 -18.18 12.00 -15.80
N VAL A 372 -19.23 12.75 -15.44
CA VAL A 372 -19.16 14.21 -15.33
C VAL A 372 -18.33 14.63 -14.11
N ASP A 373 -17.39 15.56 -14.33
CA ASP A 373 -16.53 16.12 -13.30
C ASP A 373 -17.33 16.97 -12.29
N ASN A 374 -16.89 16.99 -11.02
CA ASN A 374 -17.63 17.58 -9.91
C ASN A 374 -17.96 19.07 -10.13
N SER A 375 -17.02 19.87 -10.66
CA SER A 375 -17.28 21.30 -10.95
C SER A 375 -18.38 21.49 -12.01
N LEU A 376 -18.43 20.58 -12.99
CA LEU A 376 -19.39 20.64 -14.08
C LEU A 376 -20.76 20.14 -13.63
N LEU A 377 -20.82 19.15 -12.74
CA LEU A 377 -22.05 18.71 -12.08
C LEU A 377 -22.73 19.86 -11.32
N MET A 378 -21.95 20.60 -10.52
CA MET A 378 -22.47 21.74 -9.74
C MET A 378 -23.01 22.87 -10.64
N GLU A 379 -22.29 23.18 -11.73
CA GLU A 379 -22.73 24.20 -12.70
C GLU A 379 -24.00 23.77 -13.45
N LEU A 380 -24.07 22.51 -13.94
CA LEU A 380 -25.24 21.96 -14.62
C LEU A 380 -26.48 22.00 -13.72
N TYR A 381 -26.32 21.62 -12.45
CA TYR A 381 -27.39 21.68 -11.46
C TYR A 381 -27.87 23.12 -11.22
N GLY A 382 -26.94 24.07 -11.06
CA GLY A 382 -27.26 25.50 -10.89
C GLY A 382 -28.05 26.11 -12.05
N LEU A 383 -27.86 25.60 -13.27
CA LEU A 383 -28.61 26.01 -14.47
C LEU A 383 -29.97 25.30 -14.61
N GLY A 384 -30.36 24.45 -13.66
CA GLY A 384 -31.59 23.66 -13.70
C GLY A 384 -31.52 22.46 -14.65
N THR A 385 -30.31 22.05 -15.07
CA THR A 385 -30.11 20.77 -15.75
C THR A 385 -30.09 19.69 -14.67
N VAL A 386 -31.28 19.25 -14.27
CA VAL A 386 -31.44 18.23 -13.24
C VAL A 386 -31.26 16.85 -13.86
N VAL A 387 -30.66 15.96 -13.10
CA VAL A 387 -30.77 14.51 -13.31
C VAL A 387 -32.28 14.19 -13.37
N GLN A 388 -32.80 13.92 -14.57
CA GLN A 388 -34.25 13.76 -14.75
C GLN A 388 -34.76 12.54 -13.98
N ASP A 389 -35.95 12.69 -13.40
CA ASP A 389 -36.75 11.62 -12.81
C ASP A 389 -37.27 10.75 -13.97
N THR A 390 -36.46 9.80 -14.44
CA THR A 390 -36.88 8.83 -15.46
C THR A 390 -37.84 7.83 -14.83
N GLU A 391 -38.84 7.35 -15.59
CA GLU A 391 -39.63 6.20 -15.13
C GLU A 391 -38.67 5.10 -14.66
N PRO A 392 -38.91 4.47 -13.50
CA PRO A 392 -37.97 3.53 -12.90
C PRO A 392 -37.93 2.28 -13.77
N LEU A 393 -37.03 2.26 -14.75
CA LEU A 393 -36.37 1.03 -15.09
C LEU A 393 -35.50 0.75 -13.85
N GLU A 394 -35.68 -0.38 -13.18
CA GLU A 394 -34.88 -0.76 -12.01
C GLU A 394 -33.44 -1.10 -12.45
N ARG A 395 -32.75 -0.15 -13.09
CA ARG A 395 -31.41 -0.28 -13.64
C ARG A 395 -30.38 0.11 -12.59
N THR A 396 -29.23 -0.53 -12.69
CA THR A 396 -28.08 -0.28 -11.83
C THR A 396 -27.60 1.17 -11.90
N THR A 397 -27.58 1.74 -13.09
CA THR A 397 -27.12 3.12 -13.30
C THR A 397 -28.09 4.14 -12.73
N ASP A 398 -29.39 3.86 -12.73
CA ASP A 398 -30.41 4.80 -12.26
C ASP A 398 -30.26 5.08 -10.75
N GLN A 399 -29.94 4.06 -9.94
CA GLN A 399 -29.66 4.21 -8.51
C GLN A 399 -28.42 5.07 -8.26
N ALA A 400 -27.34 4.83 -9.02
CA ALA A 400 -26.09 5.58 -8.89
C ALA A 400 -26.29 7.07 -9.29
N ILE A 401 -27.11 7.30 -10.31
CA ILE A 401 -27.43 8.63 -10.84
C ILE A 401 -28.37 9.39 -9.91
N GLU A 402 -29.39 8.73 -9.36
CA GLU A 402 -30.29 9.29 -8.33
C GLU A 402 -29.50 9.71 -7.09
N ARG A 403 -28.61 8.82 -6.61
CA ARG A 403 -27.72 9.09 -5.49
C ARG A 403 -26.82 10.30 -5.77
N LEU A 404 -26.18 10.35 -6.93
CA LEU A 404 -25.37 11.50 -7.36
C LEU A 404 -26.19 12.81 -7.38
N GLY A 405 -27.41 12.76 -7.92
CA GLY A 405 -28.31 13.92 -7.98
C GLY A 405 -28.67 14.47 -6.60
N LYS A 406 -29.03 13.60 -5.65
CA LYS A 406 -29.33 13.99 -4.27
C LYS A 406 -28.14 14.64 -3.57
N THR A 407 -26.94 14.08 -3.76
CA THR A 407 -25.73 14.65 -3.14
C THR A 407 -25.37 16.01 -3.75
N VAL A 408 -25.55 16.20 -5.06
CA VAL A 408 -25.35 17.50 -5.73
C VAL A 408 -26.35 18.56 -5.24
N GLU A 409 -27.61 18.19 -5.06
CA GLU A 409 -28.64 19.06 -4.47
C GLU A 409 -28.26 19.47 -3.04
N ARG A 410 -27.86 18.50 -2.20
CA ARG A 410 -27.46 18.77 -0.82
C ARG A 410 -26.22 19.66 -0.75
N ALA A 411 -25.19 19.38 -1.56
CA ALA A 411 -23.99 20.22 -1.66
C ALA A 411 -24.33 21.66 -2.08
N SER A 412 -25.23 21.83 -3.06
CA SER A 412 -25.66 23.15 -3.52
C SER A 412 -26.39 23.93 -2.43
N SER A 413 -27.23 23.25 -1.64
CA SER A 413 -27.94 23.84 -0.50
C SER A 413 -26.98 24.29 0.60
N ILE A 414 -26.08 23.41 1.05
CA ILE A 414 -25.06 23.71 2.07
C ILE A 414 -24.23 24.92 1.63
N LEU A 415 -23.74 24.92 0.39
CA LEU A 415 -22.90 26.01 -0.11
C LEU A 415 -23.66 27.33 -0.21
N SER A 416 -24.95 27.31 -0.57
CA SER A 416 -25.77 28.52 -0.59
C SER A 416 -25.93 29.11 0.81
N GLN A 417 -26.12 28.27 1.82
CA GLN A 417 -26.22 28.72 3.22
C GLN A 417 -24.87 29.26 3.72
N ALA A 418 -23.78 28.55 3.44
CA ALA A 418 -22.42 28.93 3.84
C ALA A 418 -22.00 30.31 3.30
N LYS A 419 -22.43 30.65 2.08
CA LYS A 419 -22.19 31.96 1.47
C LYS A 419 -22.87 33.12 2.22
N GLU A 420 -23.94 32.84 2.97
CA GLU A 420 -24.62 33.81 3.82
C GLU A 420 -24.05 33.80 5.25
N ASP A 421 -23.81 32.60 5.79
CA ASP A 421 -23.30 32.35 7.14
C ASP A 421 -22.51 31.02 7.17
N ILE A 422 -21.18 31.11 7.38
CA ILE A 422 -20.29 29.94 7.41
C ILE A 422 -20.72 28.95 8.51
N SER A 423 -21.14 29.45 9.68
CA SER A 423 -21.56 28.57 10.79
C SER A 423 -22.82 27.80 10.47
N ALA A 424 -23.77 28.43 9.77
CA ALA A 424 -24.98 27.74 9.33
C ALA A 424 -24.66 26.67 8.28
N GLY A 425 -23.77 26.98 7.32
CA GLY A 425 -23.29 26.01 6.35
C GLY A 425 -22.55 24.82 7.00
N ALA A 426 -21.68 25.10 7.96
CA ALA A 426 -20.96 24.08 8.72
C ALA A 426 -21.94 23.17 9.47
N MET A 427 -22.92 23.72 10.18
CA MET A 427 -23.95 22.93 10.89
C MET A 427 -24.74 22.01 9.95
N GLU A 428 -25.10 22.47 8.75
CA GLU A 428 -25.80 21.62 7.77
C GLU A 428 -24.90 20.53 7.19
N LEU A 429 -23.60 20.82 7.00
CA LEU A 429 -22.61 19.82 6.63
C LEU A 429 -22.45 18.77 7.75
N GLU A 430 -22.39 19.19 9.01
CA GLU A 430 -22.34 18.28 10.16
C GLU A 430 -23.57 17.37 10.21
N GLU A 431 -24.77 17.94 10.04
CA GLU A 431 -26.03 17.18 10.03
C GLU A 431 -26.01 16.12 8.93
N PHE A 432 -25.61 16.50 7.71
CA PHE A 432 -25.46 15.55 6.60
C PHE A 432 -24.47 14.44 6.93
N ILE A 433 -23.31 14.78 7.50
CA ILE A 433 -22.29 13.81 7.88
C ILE A 433 -22.83 12.83 8.92
N TRP A 434 -23.51 13.32 9.96
CA TRP A 434 -24.10 12.48 10.99
C TRP A 434 -25.20 11.56 10.47
N GLU A 435 -26.02 12.04 9.53
CA GLU A 435 -27.05 11.22 8.88
C GLU A 435 -26.42 10.10 8.02
N THR A 436 -25.29 10.39 7.38
CA THR A 436 -24.63 9.48 6.43
C THR A 436 -23.65 8.52 7.12
N LEU A 437 -23.14 8.88 8.30
CA LEU A 437 -22.17 8.11 9.05
C LEU A 437 -22.71 6.71 9.39
N GLY A 438 -22.02 5.69 8.89
CA GLY A 438 -22.39 4.28 9.07
C GLY A 438 -23.39 3.74 8.05
N GLU A 439 -23.89 4.58 7.12
CA GLU A 439 -24.65 4.14 5.94
C GLU A 439 -23.72 3.98 4.73
N ASP A 440 -23.04 5.05 4.30
CA ASP A 440 -22.11 5.01 3.17
C ASP A 440 -21.04 6.11 3.24
N GLU A 441 -19.82 5.73 3.64
CA GLU A 441 -18.66 6.62 3.78
C GLU A 441 -18.29 7.37 2.49
N GLY A 442 -18.58 6.79 1.33
CA GLY A 442 -18.27 7.40 0.04
C GLY A 442 -19.05 8.70 -0.19
N ASP A 443 -20.29 8.80 0.31
CA ASP A 443 -21.10 10.01 0.16
C ASP A 443 -20.56 11.20 0.94
N ILE A 444 -19.91 10.95 2.08
CA ILE A 444 -19.19 11.97 2.84
C ILE A 444 -18.02 12.51 1.99
N GLY A 445 -17.27 11.62 1.33
CA GLY A 445 -16.24 12.01 0.36
C GLY A 445 -16.81 12.86 -0.78
N LEU A 446 -17.87 12.38 -1.41
CA LEU A 446 -18.50 13.04 -2.55
C LEU A 446 -19.00 14.45 -2.22
N ILE A 447 -19.67 14.65 -1.07
CA ILE A 447 -20.19 15.97 -0.73
C ILE A 447 -19.05 16.96 -0.53
N VAL A 448 -17.96 16.55 0.12
CA VAL A 448 -16.77 17.39 0.33
C VAL A 448 -16.13 17.74 -1.01
N GLU A 449 -15.93 16.76 -1.89
CA GLU A 449 -15.35 17.00 -3.21
C GLU A 449 -16.22 17.93 -4.08
N LEU A 450 -17.56 17.84 -3.98
CA LEU A 450 -18.49 18.72 -4.70
C LEU A 450 -18.43 20.16 -4.16
N LEU A 451 -18.43 20.32 -2.84
CA LEU A 451 -18.31 21.62 -2.18
C LEU A 451 -16.98 22.29 -2.55
N GLN A 452 -15.86 21.57 -2.47
CA GLN A 452 -14.54 22.07 -2.85
C GLN A 452 -14.42 22.43 -4.33
N ALA A 453 -15.03 21.62 -5.22
CA ALA A 453 -15.02 21.87 -6.65
C ALA A 453 -15.83 23.14 -7.02
N ALA A 454 -16.85 23.47 -6.24
CA ALA A 454 -17.67 24.67 -6.44
C ALA A 454 -17.05 25.92 -5.79
N ASP A 455 -16.55 25.80 -4.56
CA ASP A 455 -16.03 26.92 -3.77
C ASP A 455 -15.10 26.42 -2.65
N TYR A 456 -13.81 26.33 -2.97
CA TYR A 456 -12.80 25.83 -2.02
C TYR A 456 -12.70 26.69 -0.76
N GLU A 457 -12.68 28.03 -0.89
CA GLU A 457 -12.50 28.94 0.26
C GLU A 457 -13.64 28.85 1.26
N THR A 458 -14.89 28.80 0.77
CA THR A 458 -16.07 28.65 1.63
C THR A 458 -16.08 27.27 2.31
N THR A 459 -15.71 26.22 1.59
CA THR A 459 -15.67 24.85 2.12
C THR A 459 -14.59 24.68 3.20
N ASP A 460 -13.41 25.22 2.96
CA ASP A 460 -12.30 25.26 3.90
C ASP A 460 -12.67 26.03 5.18
N ALA A 461 -13.38 27.17 5.05
CA ALA A 461 -13.90 27.90 6.21
C ALA A 461 -14.93 27.10 7.02
N MET A 462 -15.85 26.38 6.37
CA MET A 462 -16.80 25.49 7.07
C MET A 462 -16.08 24.36 7.81
N GLY A 463 -15.05 23.76 7.21
CA GLY A 463 -14.26 22.69 7.83
C GLY A 463 -13.69 23.10 9.20
N ARG A 464 -13.24 24.36 9.34
CA ARG A 464 -12.69 24.89 10.60
C ARG A 464 -13.73 25.10 11.70
N GLU A 465 -15.01 25.09 11.36
CA GLU A 465 -16.10 25.26 12.32
C GLU A 465 -16.75 23.94 12.74
N LEU A 466 -16.24 22.80 12.25
CA LEU A 466 -16.71 21.47 12.65
C LEU A 466 -16.45 21.19 14.13
N ASP A 467 -17.41 20.53 14.77
CA ASP A 467 -17.35 20.05 16.14
C ASP A 467 -16.24 19.02 16.37
N GLU A 468 -15.54 19.11 17.51
CA GLU A 468 -14.40 18.25 17.84
C GLU A 468 -14.78 16.76 17.93
N ASP A 469 -15.98 16.42 18.42
CA ASP A 469 -16.42 15.03 18.52
C ASP A 469 -16.70 14.46 17.12
N LEU A 470 -17.26 15.29 16.21
CA LEU A 470 -17.44 14.90 14.81
C LEU A 470 -16.09 14.74 14.11
N VAL A 471 -15.13 15.65 14.30
CA VAL A 471 -13.78 15.55 13.72
C VAL A 471 -13.11 14.23 14.13
N ARG A 472 -13.20 13.86 15.41
CA ARG A 472 -12.67 12.58 15.90
C ARG A 472 -13.40 11.39 15.30
N LYS A 473 -14.71 11.49 15.09
CA LYS A 473 -15.50 10.44 14.45
C LYS A 473 -15.17 10.27 12.97
N LEU A 474 -14.99 11.38 12.24
CA LEU A 474 -14.54 11.39 10.85
C LEU A 474 -13.11 10.85 10.72
N LEU A 475 -12.24 11.11 11.69
CA LEU A 475 -10.89 10.57 11.71
C LEU A 475 -10.89 9.03 11.82
N GLU A 476 -11.85 8.47 12.57
CA GLU A 476 -12.04 7.02 12.73
C GLU A 476 -12.66 6.38 11.47
N GLU A 477 -13.72 6.97 10.92
CA GLU A 477 -14.54 6.33 9.88
C GLU A 477 -14.17 6.77 8.45
N THR A 478 -13.85 8.05 8.22
CA THR A 478 -13.62 8.63 6.87
C THR A 478 -12.38 9.52 6.82
N SER A 479 -11.31 9.01 7.42
CA SER A 479 -10.02 9.65 7.64
C SER A 479 -9.41 10.38 6.43
N GLY A 480 -9.57 9.80 5.23
CA GLY A 480 -9.10 10.41 3.97
C GLY A 480 -9.90 11.67 3.60
N THR A 481 -11.22 11.63 3.74
CA THR A 481 -12.11 12.75 3.47
C THR A 481 -11.88 13.90 4.45
N LEU A 482 -11.70 13.60 5.74
CA LEU A 482 -11.37 14.62 6.73
C LEU A 482 -10.09 15.39 6.36
N ARG A 483 -9.06 14.68 5.90
CA ARG A 483 -7.78 15.28 5.47
C ARG A 483 -7.84 15.99 4.11
N GLN A 484 -8.89 15.78 3.34
CA GLN A 484 -9.19 16.63 2.18
C GLN A 484 -9.85 17.93 2.62
N LEU A 485 -10.69 17.88 3.65
CA LEU A 485 -11.41 19.03 4.17
C LEU A 485 -10.53 19.96 5.02
N LEU A 486 -9.67 19.40 5.88
CA LEU A 486 -8.86 20.15 6.84
C LEU A 486 -7.38 19.83 6.69
N GLY A 487 -6.57 20.84 6.36
CA GLY A 487 -5.10 20.72 6.32
C GLY A 487 -4.47 20.46 7.70
N PRO A 488 -3.16 20.13 7.76
CA PRO A 488 -2.45 19.87 9.02
C PRO A 488 -2.56 21.00 10.04
N GLU A 489 -2.48 22.25 9.59
CA GLU A 489 -2.58 23.45 10.43
C GLU A 489 -3.95 23.60 11.11
N ASP A 490 -5.01 23.04 10.53
CA ASP A 490 -6.38 23.14 11.03
C ASP A 490 -6.79 21.87 11.81
N LEU A 491 -6.44 20.68 11.31
CA LEU A 491 -6.80 19.42 11.95
C LEU A 491 -6.02 19.17 13.26
N LEU A 492 -4.71 19.43 13.29
CA LEU A 492 -3.87 19.08 14.44
C LEU A 492 -4.27 19.85 15.72
N PRO A 493 -4.60 21.15 15.67
CA PRO A 493 -5.14 21.86 16.84
C PRO A 493 -6.44 21.27 17.38
N LEU A 494 -7.38 20.85 16.51
CA LEU A 494 -8.65 20.22 16.93
C LEU A 494 -8.43 18.87 17.63
N LEU A 495 -7.32 18.19 17.32
CA LEU A 495 -6.91 16.98 18.04
C LEU A 495 -6.15 17.26 19.34
N GLY A 496 -5.84 18.52 19.65
CA GLY A 496 -5.01 18.90 20.81
C GLY A 496 -3.51 18.75 20.56
N ILE A 497 -3.08 18.69 19.30
CA ILE A 497 -1.68 18.56 18.89
C ILE A 497 -1.13 19.97 18.57
N THR A 498 -0.70 20.68 19.60
CA THR A 498 -0.11 22.02 19.48
C THR A 498 1.19 22.14 20.30
N PRO A 499 2.12 23.05 19.96
CA PRO A 499 3.38 23.20 20.70
C PRO A 499 3.21 23.45 22.21
N GLU A 500 2.10 24.10 22.60
CA GLU A 500 1.77 24.48 23.98
C GLU A 500 0.92 23.42 24.71
N ALA A 501 0.42 22.40 24.03
CA ALA A 501 -0.45 21.38 24.62
C ALA A 501 0.21 20.64 25.80
N SER A 502 -0.62 20.14 26.72
CA SER A 502 -0.16 19.22 27.76
C SER A 502 0.37 17.92 27.13
N VAL A 503 1.25 17.21 27.82
CA VAL A 503 1.75 15.91 27.33
C VAL A 503 0.60 14.93 27.11
N ASP A 504 -0.39 14.91 28.00
CA ASP A 504 -1.54 14.00 27.91
C ASP A 504 -2.44 14.31 26.70
N ASP A 505 -2.68 15.59 26.41
CA ASP A 505 -3.46 16.01 25.24
C ASP A 505 -2.74 15.67 23.94
N MET A 506 -1.43 15.95 23.87
CA MET A 506 -0.61 15.62 22.71
C MET A 506 -0.53 14.11 22.48
N VAL A 507 -0.34 13.31 23.55
CA VAL A 507 -0.35 11.84 23.45
C VAL A 507 -1.69 11.32 22.94
N ARG A 508 -2.81 11.85 23.45
CA ARG A 508 -4.15 11.46 22.99
C ARG A 508 -4.35 11.83 21.52
N GLY A 509 -4.18 13.09 21.16
CA GLY A 509 -4.37 13.56 19.78
C GLY A 509 -3.51 12.81 18.77
N VAL A 510 -2.23 12.57 19.11
CA VAL A 510 -1.33 11.80 18.23
C VAL A 510 -1.78 10.34 18.10
N ARG A 511 -2.29 9.72 19.17
CA ARG A 511 -2.89 8.38 19.07
C ARG A 511 -4.11 8.37 18.17
N ASP A 512 -5.00 9.34 18.31
CA ASP A 512 -6.19 9.44 17.45
C ASP A 512 -5.78 9.60 15.98
N LEU A 513 -4.77 10.44 15.70
CA LEU A 513 -4.21 10.64 14.36
C LEU A 513 -3.55 9.39 13.79
N LEU A 514 -2.82 8.64 14.63
CA LEU A 514 -2.25 7.37 14.25
C LEU A 514 -3.38 6.37 14.00
N GLU A 515 -4.25 6.09 14.96
CA GLU A 515 -5.35 5.13 14.82
C GLU A 515 -6.20 5.40 13.58
N GLY A 516 -6.59 6.66 13.34
CA GLY A 516 -7.32 7.09 12.15
C GLY A 516 -6.42 7.55 11.00
N THR A 517 -5.67 6.64 10.36
CA THR A 517 -5.02 6.92 9.06
C THR A 517 -5.95 6.70 7.88
N SER A 518 -5.73 7.44 6.79
CA SER A 518 -6.49 7.25 5.55
C SER A 518 -6.11 5.97 4.78
N GLY A 519 -5.01 5.31 5.16
CA GLY A 519 -4.44 4.18 4.41
C GLY A 519 -3.71 4.61 3.13
N ASN A 520 -3.60 5.92 2.89
CA ASN A 520 -2.86 6.50 1.78
C ASN A 520 -1.73 7.37 2.32
N PHE A 521 -0.50 6.88 2.21
CA PHE A 521 0.70 7.57 2.66
C PHE A 521 0.80 9.02 2.15
N ARG A 522 0.40 9.31 0.90
CA ARG A 522 0.48 10.68 0.36
C ARG A 522 -0.49 11.65 1.01
N ILE A 523 -1.63 11.15 1.48
CA ILE A 523 -2.63 11.94 2.21
C ILE A 523 -2.18 12.10 3.67
N ASP A 524 -1.65 11.04 4.28
CA ASP A 524 -1.31 11.04 5.70
C ASP A 524 0.02 11.75 6.03
N GLN A 525 1.01 11.69 5.13
CA GLN A 525 2.38 12.17 5.39
C GLN A 525 2.45 13.64 5.85
N PRO A 526 1.70 14.61 5.27
CA PRO A 526 1.83 16.01 5.67
C PRO A 526 1.47 16.24 7.15
N TYR A 527 0.47 15.51 7.64
CA TYR A 527 0.03 15.55 9.03
C TYR A 527 1.11 14.98 9.95
N PHE A 528 1.60 13.77 9.65
CA PHE A 528 2.66 13.16 10.45
C PHE A 528 3.93 14.01 10.47
N SER A 529 4.33 14.58 9.33
CA SER A 529 5.51 15.46 9.24
C SER A 529 5.39 16.66 10.17
N THR A 530 4.20 17.28 10.22
CA THR A 530 3.92 18.40 11.11
C THR A 530 3.93 17.97 12.58
N VAL A 531 3.41 16.78 12.91
CA VAL A 531 3.52 16.23 14.28
C VAL A 531 4.99 16.01 14.67
N TYR A 532 5.80 15.41 13.80
CA TYR A 532 7.23 15.21 14.03
C TYR A 532 7.95 16.54 14.25
N GLU A 533 7.63 17.58 13.47
CA GLU A 533 8.15 18.93 13.68
C GLU A 533 7.81 19.49 15.06
N ILE A 534 6.55 19.36 15.49
CA ILE A 534 6.10 19.85 16.80
C ILE A 534 6.83 19.11 17.93
N VAL A 535 6.99 17.79 17.82
CA VAL A 535 7.73 16.98 18.79
C VAL A 535 9.21 17.34 18.82
N ALA A 536 9.83 17.58 17.65
CA ALA A 536 11.22 18.02 17.54
C ALA A 536 11.45 19.37 18.25
N ARG A 537 10.61 20.38 17.94
CA ARG A 537 10.66 21.71 18.59
C ARG A 537 10.46 21.62 20.10
N ARG A 538 9.56 20.72 20.57
CA ARG A 538 9.39 20.46 22.00
C ARG A 538 10.64 19.81 22.59
N GLY A 539 11.30 18.93 21.85
CA GLY A 539 12.56 18.29 22.19
C GLY A 539 13.70 19.26 22.46
N GLU A 540 13.76 20.38 21.73
CA GLU A 540 14.78 21.43 21.95
C GLU A 540 14.70 22.06 23.35
N VAL A 541 13.48 22.23 23.88
CA VAL A 541 13.23 22.97 25.13
C VAL A 541 12.93 22.04 26.31
N ARG A 542 12.23 20.93 26.05
CA ARG A 542 11.67 19.98 27.04
C ARG A 542 11.86 18.53 26.55
N PRO A 543 13.11 18.04 26.41
CA PRO A 543 13.40 16.75 25.80
C PRO A 543 12.77 15.55 26.54
N HIS A 544 12.66 15.62 27.87
CA HIS A 544 11.97 14.58 28.65
C HIS A 544 10.47 14.49 28.35
N GLU A 545 9.79 15.62 28.10
CA GLU A 545 8.37 15.61 27.74
C GLU A 545 8.17 15.04 26.33
N ALA A 546 9.05 15.40 25.39
CA ALA A 546 9.04 14.84 24.04
C ALA A 546 9.30 13.32 24.04
N LEU A 547 10.20 12.83 24.90
CA LEU A 547 10.42 11.39 25.09
C LEU A 547 9.16 10.68 25.65
N ASP A 548 8.48 11.28 26.62
CA ASP A 548 7.23 10.71 27.15
C ASP A 548 6.11 10.68 26.08
N ILE A 549 6.06 11.71 25.22
CA ILE A 549 5.15 11.73 24.07
C ILE A 549 5.45 10.57 23.14
N LEU A 550 6.70 10.39 22.67
CA LEU A 550 7.07 9.29 21.77
C LEU A 550 6.71 7.92 22.35
N ARG A 551 7.05 7.69 23.61
CA ARG A 551 6.82 6.43 24.31
C ARG A 551 5.34 6.10 24.46
N ARG A 552 4.51 7.10 24.73
CA ARG A 552 3.08 6.89 25.00
C ARG A 552 2.25 6.97 23.74
N SER A 553 2.57 7.81 22.77
CA SER A 553 1.74 8.04 21.60
C SER A 553 1.76 6.90 20.58
N GLY A 554 2.83 6.09 20.57
CA GLY A 554 3.06 5.09 19.53
C GLY A 554 3.69 5.68 18.26
N MET A 555 4.17 6.93 18.33
CA MET A 555 5.00 7.50 17.26
C MET A 555 6.31 6.73 17.10
N PHE A 556 6.72 6.62 15.85
CA PHE A 556 7.91 5.90 15.47
C PHE A 556 9.09 6.87 15.37
N PRO A 557 10.19 6.68 16.10
CA PRO A 557 11.27 7.65 16.13
C PRO A 557 12.05 7.75 14.81
N GLU A 558 11.97 6.77 13.90
CA GLU A 558 12.75 6.72 12.66
C GLU A 558 12.56 7.97 11.78
N GLU A 559 11.32 8.43 11.61
CA GLU A 559 11.03 9.67 10.87
C GLU A 559 11.60 10.91 11.59
N LEU A 560 11.59 10.92 12.93
CA LEU A 560 12.20 12.00 13.72
C LEU A 560 13.73 12.00 13.58
N ILE A 561 14.37 10.83 13.55
CA ILE A 561 15.82 10.68 13.35
C ILE A 561 16.22 11.26 11.99
N ARG A 562 15.44 10.95 10.95
CA ARG A 562 15.70 11.38 9.56
C ARG A 562 15.59 12.89 9.41
N GLU A 563 14.47 13.48 9.86
CA GLU A 563 14.18 14.89 9.63
C GLU A 563 14.80 15.82 10.69
N TYR A 564 14.93 15.35 11.94
CA TYR A 564 15.35 16.14 13.12
C TYR A 564 16.41 15.40 13.96
N PRO A 565 17.59 15.11 13.38
CA PRO A 565 18.59 14.24 14.00
C PRO A 565 19.16 14.81 15.32
N GLN A 566 19.32 16.13 15.43
CA GLN A 566 19.91 16.75 16.63
C GLN A 566 18.93 16.75 17.80
N GLU A 567 17.68 17.06 17.51
CA GLU A 567 16.55 17.06 18.44
C GLU A 567 16.29 15.64 18.93
N THR A 568 16.33 14.65 18.03
CA THR A 568 16.20 13.24 18.41
C THR A 568 17.28 12.80 19.38
N VAL A 569 18.54 13.17 19.13
CA VAL A 569 19.64 12.89 20.06
C VAL A 569 19.37 13.52 21.43
N ALA A 570 18.92 14.76 21.48
CA ALA A 570 18.59 15.45 22.72
C ALA A 570 17.43 14.76 23.49
N ILE A 571 16.39 14.35 22.76
CA ILE A 571 15.21 13.65 23.30
C ILE A 571 15.63 12.29 23.89
N LEU A 572 16.29 11.44 23.11
CA LEU A 572 16.67 10.09 23.53
C LEU A 572 17.74 10.10 24.63
N SER A 573 18.62 11.09 24.63
CA SER A 573 19.67 11.24 25.67
C SER A 573 19.12 11.80 26.98
N SER A 574 17.88 12.32 27.02
CA SER A 574 17.31 12.89 28.24
C SER A 574 17.10 11.83 29.32
N ASP A 575 16.59 10.66 28.95
CA ASP A 575 16.46 9.50 29.84
C ASP A 575 16.78 8.21 29.07
N LEU A 576 17.99 7.69 29.28
CA LEU A 576 18.48 6.52 28.57
C LEU A 576 17.74 5.22 28.95
N GLU A 577 17.14 5.14 30.14
CA GLU A 577 16.37 3.95 30.53
C GLU A 577 15.01 3.94 29.83
N GLU A 578 14.29 5.06 29.86
CA GLU A 578 13.02 5.18 29.13
C GLU A 578 13.21 5.10 27.61
N ALA A 579 14.32 5.63 27.07
CA ALA A 579 14.68 5.47 25.67
C ALA A 579 14.99 4.00 25.31
N ALA A 580 15.68 3.26 26.18
CA ALA A 580 15.91 1.82 25.97
C ALA A 580 14.59 1.03 26.03
N ILE A 581 13.64 1.40 26.90
CA ILE A 581 12.30 0.80 26.95
C ILE A 581 11.52 1.10 25.67
N LEU A 582 11.54 2.35 25.18
CA LEU A 582 10.93 2.73 23.91
C LEU A 582 11.46 1.86 22.77
N ILE A 583 12.78 1.71 22.66
CA ILE A 583 13.42 0.91 21.61
C ILE A 583 13.07 -0.57 21.76
N ALA A 584 13.12 -1.12 22.97
CA ALA A 584 12.78 -2.52 23.22
C ALA A 584 11.33 -2.85 22.90
N GLY A 585 10.43 -1.86 23.04
CA GLY A 585 9.00 -1.95 22.76
C GLY A 585 8.63 -1.70 21.29
N VAL A 586 9.59 -1.47 20.39
CA VAL A 586 9.30 -1.40 18.95
C VAL A 586 8.87 -2.78 18.46
N GLU A 587 7.58 -2.92 18.19
CA GLU A 587 6.94 -4.12 17.64
C GLU A 587 6.26 -3.78 16.30
N GLY A 588 6.35 -4.67 15.30
CA GLY A 588 5.69 -4.49 14.01
C GLY A 588 6.28 -5.36 12.89
N HIS A 589 5.54 -5.52 11.80
CA HIS A 589 6.01 -6.29 10.64
C HIS A 589 6.75 -5.38 9.66
N GLY A 590 7.97 -4.97 10.01
CA GLY A 590 8.77 -4.06 9.19
C GLY A 590 9.47 -2.96 9.97
N ARG A 591 9.19 -2.86 11.27
CA ARG A 591 9.95 -2.07 12.24
C ARG A 591 10.46 -3.01 13.32
N ASN A 592 11.65 -2.73 13.81
CA ASN A 592 12.25 -3.55 14.85
C ASN A 592 13.30 -2.75 15.62
N PRO A 593 13.64 -3.18 16.85
CA PRO A 593 14.58 -2.47 17.71
C PRO A 593 15.96 -2.29 17.05
N GLN A 594 16.44 -3.30 16.32
CA GLN A 594 17.75 -3.26 15.66
C GLN A 594 17.81 -2.24 14.51
N GLY A 595 16.73 -2.05 13.76
CA GLY A 595 16.61 -1.03 12.74
C GLY A 595 16.57 0.37 13.32
N LEU A 596 15.86 0.56 14.43
CA LEU A 596 15.89 1.84 15.15
C LEU A 596 17.29 2.15 15.71
N ILE A 597 17.98 1.16 16.29
CA ILE A 597 19.38 1.33 16.70
C ILE A 597 20.27 1.70 15.51
N HIS A 598 20.08 1.07 14.36
CA HIS A 598 20.83 1.40 13.14
C HIS A 598 20.60 2.85 12.68
N SER A 599 19.36 3.34 12.70
CA SER A 599 19.07 4.76 12.47
C SER A 599 19.74 5.65 13.51
N ILE A 600 19.81 5.25 14.79
CA ILE A 600 20.51 6.04 15.82
C ILE A 600 22.03 6.06 15.59
N ILE A 601 22.63 4.97 15.11
CA ILE A 601 24.07 4.92 14.74
C ILE A 601 24.37 5.99 13.68
N SER A 602 23.49 6.14 12.68
CA SER A 602 23.69 7.10 11.58
C SER A 602 23.68 8.55 12.04
N VAL A 603 23.12 8.87 13.22
CA VAL A 603 23.12 10.22 13.80
C VAL A 603 24.13 10.38 14.92
N ASN A 604 24.13 9.49 15.93
CA ASN A 604 24.99 9.53 17.11
C ASN A 604 25.41 8.11 17.57
N PRO A 605 26.62 7.64 17.20
CA PRO A 605 27.09 6.29 17.53
C PRO A 605 27.30 6.07 19.03
N THR A 606 27.65 7.10 19.80
CA THR A 606 27.84 6.97 21.26
C THR A 606 26.52 6.71 21.97
N LEU A 607 25.48 7.48 21.62
CA LEU A 607 24.12 7.25 22.12
C LEU A 607 23.63 5.84 21.77
N ALA A 608 23.85 5.37 20.53
CA ALA A 608 23.52 4.00 20.15
C ALA A 608 24.21 2.97 21.04
N SER A 609 25.50 3.14 21.36
CA SER A 609 26.24 2.22 22.25
C SER A 609 25.69 2.21 23.68
N ASP A 610 25.31 3.38 24.21
CA ASP A 610 24.71 3.53 25.54
C ASP A 610 23.35 2.81 25.64
N LEU A 611 22.54 2.90 24.57
CA LEU A 611 21.23 2.25 24.47
C LEU A 611 21.39 0.74 24.30
N VAL A 612 22.27 0.27 23.42
CA VAL A 612 22.58 -1.16 23.25
C VAL A 612 23.08 -1.79 24.55
N THR A 613 23.87 -1.05 25.33
CA THR A 613 24.33 -1.50 26.64
C THR A 613 23.17 -1.76 27.62
N ARG A 614 22.13 -0.92 27.59
CA ARG A 614 20.93 -1.07 28.42
C ARG A 614 20.01 -2.17 27.91
N LEU A 615 19.84 -2.25 26.59
CA LEU A 615 19.10 -3.32 25.93
C LEU A 615 19.65 -4.72 26.26
N ASP A 616 20.95 -4.87 26.52
CA ASP A 616 21.55 -6.14 26.96
C ASP A 616 20.89 -6.70 28.23
N SER A 617 20.36 -5.84 29.10
CA SER A 617 19.67 -6.26 30.32
C SER A 617 18.18 -6.57 30.09
N LEU A 618 17.56 -5.95 29.08
CA LEU A 618 16.15 -6.12 28.74
C LEU A 618 15.94 -7.30 27.80
N ASN A 619 16.74 -7.38 26.73
CA ASN A 619 16.66 -8.39 25.70
C ASN A 619 18.03 -8.62 25.00
N PRO A 620 18.83 -9.59 25.46
CA PRO A 620 20.14 -9.90 24.88
C PRO A 620 20.14 -10.30 23.41
N LEU A 621 18.99 -10.74 22.86
CA LEU A 621 18.88 -11.11 21.44
C LEU A 621 18.84 -9.85 20.56
N GLN A 622 18.16 -8.78 20.98
CA GLN A 622 18.10 -7.51 20.24
C GLN A 622 19.49 -6.88 20.08
N VAL A 623 20.37 -7.03 21.08
CA VAL A 623 21.77 -6.59 21.01
C VAL A 623 22.52 -7.31 19.89
N GLN A 624 22.32 -8.62 19.73
CA GLN A 624 23.00 -9.40 18.69
C GLN A 624 22.53 -8.97 17.31
N GLU A 625 21.22 -8.80 17.11
CA GLU A 625 20.65 -8.34 15.84
C GLU A 625 21.08 -6.90 15.50
N ALA A 626 21.25 -6.01 16.48
CA ALA A 626 21.76 -4.66 16.25
C ALA A 626 23.21 -4.64 15.73
N LEU A 627 24.05 -5.61 16.14
CA LEU A 627 25.45 -5.68 15.71
C LEU A 627 25.66 -6.19 14.29
N ILE A 628 24.63 -6.82 13.69
CA ILE A 628 24.67 -7.36 12.33
C ILE A 628 23.82 -6.53 11.35
N TYR A 629 22.99 -5.61 11.85
CA TYR A 629 22.00 -4.91 11.03
C TYR A 629 22.61 -4.08 9.89
N PHE A 630 23.80 -3.52 10.10
CA PHE A 630 24.55 -2.77 9.09
C PHE A 630 25.34 -3.65 8.11
N ALA A 631 25.07 -4.97 8.03
CA ALA A 631 25.88 -5.90 7.23
C ALA A 631 26.12 -5.49 5.77
N TYR A 632 25.13 -4.87 5.12
CA TYR A 632 25.23 -4.43 3.72
C TYR A 632 25.52 -2.94 3.55
N ASP A 633 25.90 -2.21 4.60
CA ASP A 633 26.03 -0.75 4.51
C ASP A 633 27.11 -0.32 3.50
N SER A 634 28.25 -1.04 3.41
CA SER A 634 29.26 -0.75 2.37
C SER A 634 28.66 -0.97 0.98
N TYR A 635 28.06 -2.14 0.75
CA TYR A 635 27.46 -2.52 -0.53
C TYR A 635 26.37 -1.53 -0.98
N ARG A 636 25.51 -1.09 -0.05
CA ARG A 636 24.40 -0.17 -0.30
C ARG A 636 24.91 1.24 -0.51
N LYS A 637 25.83 1.73 0.33
CA LYS A 637 26.43 3.07 0.20
C LYS A 637 27.20 3.23 -1.12
N ALA A 638 27.86 2.18 -1.59
CA ALA A 638 28.53 2.19 -2.88
C ALA A 638 27.57 2.35 -4.07
N ARG A 639 26.30 1.91 -3.94
CA ARG A 639 25.27 2.03 -4.97
C ARG A 639 24.44 3.30 -4.85
N LEU A 640 24.17 3.73 -3.62
CA LEU A 640 23.35 4.88 -3.28
C LEU A 640 24.12 5.77 -2.30
N PRO A 641 24.99 6.67 -2.80
CA PRO A 641 25.78 7.56 -1.97
C PRO A 641 24.95 8.48 -1.06
N SER A 642 23.72 8.84 -1.42
CA SER A 642 22.77 9.60 -0.58
C SER A 642 22.24 8.88 0.63
N LEU A 643 22.28 7.53 0.68
CA LEU A 643 21.72 6.82 1.82
C LEU A 643 22.31 7.35 3.11
N GLU A 644 21.45 7.57 4.10
CA GLU A 644 21.79 8.04 5.44
C GLU A 644 22.46 6.92 6.28
N VAL A 645 23.44 6.25 5.69
CA VAL A 645 24.33 5.27 6.33
C VAL A 645 25.75 5.84 6.36
N SER A 646 26.51 5.48 7.39
CA SER A 646 27.87 5.99 7.57
C SER A 646 28.78 4.91 8.16
N LEU A 647 29.61 4.31 7.30
CA LEU A 647 30.64 3.35 7.68
C LEU A 647 31.58 3.87 8.78
N GLN A 648 31.86 5.17 8.79
CA GLN A 648 32.64 5.80 9.86
C GLN A 648 31.88 5.77 11.19
N LYS A 649 30.58 6.02 11.20
CA LYS A 649 29.75 5.94 12.41
C LYS A 649 29.53 4.50 12.86
N ASP A 650 29.43 3.54 11.95
CA ASP A 650 29.38 2.10 12.28
C ASP A 650 30.64 1.68 13.05
N GLY A 651 31.82 2.08 12.55
CA GLY A 651 33.08 1.87 13.26
C GLY A 651 33.15 2.59 14.61
N ALA A 652 32.68 3.84 14.67
CA ALA A 652 32.66 4.61 15.93
C ALA A 652 31.71 3.99 16.97
N PHE A 653 30.58 3.42 16.54
CA PHE A 653 29.65 2.70 17.40
C PHE A 653 30.28 1.45 18.02
N LEU A 654 31.01 0.65 17.22
CA LEU A 654 31.71 -0.53 17.73
C LEU A 654 32.85 -0.16 18.71
N LEU A 655 33.59 0.91 18.44
CA LEU A 655 34.61 1.43 19.35
C LEU A 655 34.00 1.91 20.67
N SER A 656 32.92 2.69 20.59
CA SER A 656 32.19 3.18 21.76
C SER A 656 31.62 2.03 22.60
N LEU A 657 31.11 0.96 21.97
CA LEU A 657 30.73 -0.26 22.68
C LEU A 657 31.92 -0.96 23.35
N ALA A 658 33.06 -1.04 22.68
CA ALA A 658 34.27 -1.64 23.24
C ALA A 658 34.80 -0.83 24.44
N ASP A 659 34.67 0.49 24.41
CA ASP A 659 35.03 1.37 25.54
C ASP A 659 34.08 1.19 26.73
N LEU A 660 32.77 1.06 26.47
CA LEU A 660 31.74 0.91 27.52
C LEU A 660 31.71 -0.49 28.15
N ARG A 661 31.86 -1.56 27.35
CA ARG A 661 31.66 -2.96 27.79
C ARG A 661 32.91 -3.82 27.73
N GLY A 662 33.98 -3.31 27.14
CA GLY A 662 35.23 -4.04 26.90
C GLY A 662 35.25 -4.75 25.54
N PRO A 663 36.42 -4.84 24.87
CA PRO A 663 36.56 -5.50 23.55
C PRO A 663 36.07 -6.95 23.53
N GLN A 664 36.33 -7.70 24.60
CA GLN A 664 35.93 -9.11 24.70
C GLN A 664 34.40 -9.29 24.66
N TRP A 665 33.66 -8.36 25.27
CA TRP A 665 32.20 -8.39 25.23
C TRP A 665 31.71 -8.25 23.79
N VAL A 666 32.24 -7.28 23.04
CA VAL A 666 31.88 -7.04 21.63
C VAL A 666 32.20 -8.27 20.77
N ILE A 667 33.42 -8.82 20.90
CA ILE A 667 33.87 -10.02 20.17
C ILE A 667 32.91 -11.19 20.39
N GLU A 668 32.53 -11.47 21.64
CA GLU A 668 31.65 -12.60 21.96
C GLU A 668 30.25 -12.47 21.36
N ARG A 669 29.69 -11.26 21.29
CA ARG A 669 28.37 -11.03 20.70
C ARG A 669 28.43 -11.08 19.18
N MET A 670 29.44 -10.46 18.58
CA MET A 670 29.69 -10.55 17.14
C MET A 670 29.91 -11.99 16.69
N ALA A 671 30.73 -12.77 17.40
CA ALA A 671 30.97 -14.18 17.07
C ALA A 671 29.69 -15.03 17.10
N ARG A 672 28.79 -14.76 18.06
CA ARG A 672 27.48 -15.44 18.12
C ARG A 672 26.60 -15.12 16.93
N VAL A 673 26.47 -13.84 16.58
CA VAL A 673 25.61 -13.45 15.44
C VAL A 673 26.19 -13.92 14.11
N VAL A 674 27.51 -13.91 13.95
CA VAL A 674 28.19 -14.51 12.79
C VAL A 674 27.84 -16.00 12.66
N ALA A 675 27.90 -16.78 13.75
CA ALA A 675 27.54 -18.19 13.73
C ALA A 675 26.04 -18.43 13.42
N ILE A 676 25.16 -17.56 13.91
CA ILE A 676 23.71 -17.62 13.61
C ILE A 676 23.46 -17.36 12.12
N TYR A 677 24.04 -16.30 11.57
CA TYR A 677 23.84 -15.92 10.17
C TYR A 677 24.56 -16.84 9.18
N ASP A 678 25.62 -17.53 9.59
CA ASP A 678 26.20 -18.66 8.82
C ASP A 678 25.17 -19.80 8.68
N GLY A 679 24.45 -20.12 9.77
CA GLY A 679 23.32 -21.04 9.74
C GLY A 679 22.21 -20.57 8.81
N TYR A 680 21.78 -19.31 8.92
CA TYR A 680 20.76 -18.72 8.05
C TYR A 680 21.16 -18.71 6.57
N SER A 681 22.42 -18.43 6.27
CA SER A 681 22.95 -18.48 4.90
C SER A 681 22.87 -19.90 4.32
N LYS A 682 23.27 -20.92 5.11
CA LYS A 682 23.20 -22.34 4.72
C LYS A 682 21.78 -22.85 4.53
N GLU A 683 20.83 -22.32 5.30
CA GLU A 683 19.40 -22.62 5.18
C GLU A 683 18.70 -21.81 4.08
N GLY A 684 19.41 -20.88 3.43
CA GLY A 684 18.84 -20.00 2.41
C GLY A 684 17.87 -18.96 2.97
N ALA A 685 17.97 -18.61 4.26
CA ALA A 685 17.16 -17.57 4.88
C ALA A 685 17.65 -16.16 4.55
N VAL A 686 18.95 -15.98 4.34
CA VAL A 686 19.59 -14.72 3.91
C VAL A 686 20.42 -14.96 2.64
N PRO A 687 20.89 -13.91 1.93
CA PRO A 687 21.77 -14.07 0.78
C PRO A 687 23.04 -14.87 1.11
N PRO A 688 23.55 -15.70 0.19
CA PRO A 688 24.73 -16.54 0.47
C PRO A 688 26.00 -15.73 0.75
N ASN A 689 26.09 -14.49 0.24
CA ASN A 689 27.20 -13.57 0.49
C ASN A 689 27.03 -12.72 1.75
N PHE A 690 25.98 -12.89 2.55
CA PHE A 690 25.66 -12.01 3.68
C PHE A 690 26.83 -11.77 4.63
N LEU A 691 27.51 -12.83 5.08
CA LEU A 691 28.65 -12.71 6.00
C LEU A 691 29.90 -12.10 5.34
N GLN A 692 30.06 -12.28 4.02
CA GLN A 692 31.14 -11.63 3.29
C GLN A 692 30.90 -10.11 3.23
N GLU A 693 29.67 -9.68 2.98
CA GLU A 693 29.33 -8.25 2.96
C GLU A 693 29.42 -7.64 4.36
N TYR A 694 29.03 -8.38 5.41
CA TYR A 694 29.25 -7.93 6.78
C TYR A 694 30.73 -7.69 7.08
N ARG A 695 31.61 -8.63 6.68
CA ARG A 695 33.05 -8.48 6.83
C ARG A 695 33.57 -7.27 6.03
N ASN A 696 33.14 -7.10 4.79
CA ASN A 696 33.52 -5.96 3.95
C ASN A 696 33.15 -4.64 4.62
N THR A 697 31.92 -4.53 5.14
CA THR A 697 31.45 -3.35 5.87
C THR A 697 32.33 -3.05 7.08
N LEU A 698 32.68 -4.06 7.89
CA LEU A 698 33.55 -3.88 9.05
C LEU A 698 34.98 -3.45 8.68
N GLU A 699 35.53 -4.02 7.61
CA GLU A 699 36.88 -3.69 7.11
C GLU A 699 36.95 -2.26 6.56
N GLU A 700 35.94 -1.84 5.79
CA GLU A 700 35.84 -0.47 5.29
C GLU A 700 35.61 0.54 6.41
N ALA A 701 34.74 0.23 7.39
CA ALA A 701 34.54 1.04 8.58
C ALA A 701 35.87 1.27 9.32
N ALA A 702 36.67 0.22 9.52
CA ALA A 702 38.00 0.33 10.12
C ALA A 702 38.96 1.21 9.28
N GLY A 703 38.87 1.13 7.95
CA GLY A 703 39.66 1.96 7.03
C GLY A 703 39.37 3.45 7.15
N LEU A 704 38.11 3.82 7.46
CA LEU A 704 37.64 5.21 7.56
C LEU A 704 37.81 5.85 8.95
N ILE A 705 38.16 5.05 9.97
CA ILE A 705 38.41 5.56 11.31
C ILE A 705 39.78 6.26 11.41
N ASN A 706 39.77 7.39 12.12
CA ASN A 706 40.94 8.18 12.44
C ASN A 706 41.68 7.58 13.65
N GLY A 707 43.00 7.49 13.55
CA GLY A 707 43.87 7.00 14.63
C GLY A 707 44.29 5.53 14.44
N PRO A 708 45.61 5.23 14.51
CA PRO A 708 46.10 3.88 14.27
C PRO A 708 45.64 2.87 15.33
N GLU A 709 45.49 3.31 16.59
CA GLU A 709 45.04 2.44 17.68
C GLU A 709 43.56 2.05 17.53
N ALA A 710 42.69 3.01 17.22
CA ALA A 710 41.27 2.77 16.98
C ALA A 710 41.05 1.84 15.76
N ARG A 711 41.81 2.05 14.69
CA ARG A 711 41.80 1.15 13.52
C ARG A 711 42.23 -0.27 13.88
N ALA A 712 43.34 -0.41 14.61
CA ALA A 712 43.84 -1.72 15.04
C ALA A 712 42.85 -2.42 15.98
N MET A 713 42.14 -1.67 16.83
CA MET A 713 41.08 -2.21 17.68
C MET A 713 39.95 -2.79 16.84
N LEU A 714 39.40 -2.04 15.88
CA LEU A 714 38.32 -2.54 15.01
C LEU A 714 38.74 -3.78 14.21
N GLN A 715 39.95 -3.78 13.64
CA GLN A 715 40.51 -4.96 12.96
C GLN A 715 40.57 -6.17 13.90
N THR A 716 41.03 -5.96 15.13
CA THR A 716 41.10 -7.01 16.16
C THR A 716 39.72 -7.53 16.54
N LEU A 717 38.71 -6.66 16.67
CA LEU A 717 37.34 -7.06 16.97
C LEU A 717 36.79 -7.97 15.87
N THR A 718 36.95 -7.56 14.60
CA THR A 718 36.50 -8.31 13.43
C THR A 718 37.20 -9.67 13.31
N GLU A 719 38.54 -9.69 13.30
CA GLU A 719 39.32 -10.92 13.15
C GLU A 719 38.98 -11.96 14.23
N LYS A 720 38.92 -11.52 15.49
CA LYS A 720 38.61 -12.42 16.61
C LYS A 720 37.17 -12.91 16.59
N ALA A 721 36.21 -12.06 16.22
CA ALA A 721 34.81 -12.48 16.14
C ALA A 721 34.61 -13.59 15.09
N PHE A 722 35.17 -13.42 13.89
CA PHE A 722 35.06 -14.41 12.81
C PHE A 722 35.83 -15.70 13.12
N SER A 723 37.06 -15.61 13.64
CA SER A 723 37.84 -16.78 14.08
C SER A 723 37.11 -17.55 15.19
N GLN A 724 36.54 -16.86 16.19
CA GLN A 724 35.77 -17.50 17.26
C GLN A 724 34.48 -18.16 16.76
N ALA A 725 33.86 -17.64 15.69
CA ALA A 725 32.71 -18.27 15.03
C ALA A 725 33.09 -19.51 14.20
N GLY A 726 34.39 -19.84 14.08
CA GLY A 726 34.88 -20.96 13.27
C GLY A 726 34.95 -20.64 11.78
N LEU A 727 34.93 -19.37 11.41
CA LEU A 727 35.07 -18.88 10.04
C LEU A 727 36.45 -18.24 9.88
N GLU A 728 37.46 -19.08 9.60
CA GLU A 728 38.81 -18.61 9.24
C GLU A 728 38.94 -18.54 7.72
N TYR A 729 39.24 -17.35 7.20
CA TYR A 729 39.69 -17.11 5.83
C TYR A 729 40.84 -16.12 5.82
#